data_AF-A0A7W6CUY5-F1
#
_entry.id   AF-A0A7W6CUY5-F1
#
_cell.length_a   1.000
_cell.length_b   1.000
_cell.length_c   1.000
_cell.angle_alpha   90.00
_cell.angle_beta   90.00
_cell.angle_gamma   90.00
#
_symmetry.space_group_name_H-M   'P 1'
#
loop_
_entity.id
_entity.type
_entity.pdbx_description
1 polymer ?
#
loop_
_entity_poly.entity_id
_entity_poly.type
_entity_poly.pdbx_seq_one_letter_code
_entity_poly.pdbx_strand_id
1 'polypeptide(L)'
;MDVLGVERNYSSLSVKDLLEARDLYHYHLIHKANVVGTAIGLYLIRNSDPWPSKSKPDADSKKQSGGSRGERTLDNSGVRDYSWPCIIVFVDVWVDEAGFGSGRGDLHPENLVPKTLYMPDGRMVPVCVVKATPAEATPAPLPPGHWPETLIGGGFPLITAAQGTKRIASIGCLVSDGHTVYALTNRHVSGPEGHPISAILRGGEVEVGRSSAKQLTRLLFTDVYADFPGRRTWLTLDIGLVEISDLNDWTSQVYGLGAIGPMADLSERNISLRLIEAETVAYGAVSGRLQGRIKALFYRHRSMGGYDDVADFLIAPDPDYPGQTQPGDSGTVWHLQMTDSEAPVRPLAIEWGGQTFLSGRREVGFNFTLATSLSNVCKLLDVELVRDHNTGVKPYWGKTGHYSIGAFACDAIQSKKLESLMQANRDRVAFELSGLDPDAIEKAISDAKTNGGFVPLADVPDVVWKQTASIIRGGRKGGINPENPTHYADIDQPRPGDGLTLRDICSADPSKVTVSDWQTYYDALGHNRPSERGLLPFRVWQFYDTMVEAVKNNDMTGFVCAAGIVAHYVGDACQTLHGSYLNNGYPDGRGAGVHSAYENAMIDNESVTLFDLIGKDLKKSRGKADLLPDGQAVAVSIFQLMDRTTRALPPVDIVDAYIAAGGGKSRRVTSQLWKQFGPETAAVMADGARILALLWDSAWASGDGDRLKSKDLVAVDRADLKQLYEKNDFVPSLVLDDIGAVLK
;
A
#
# COMPACT_ATOMS: atom_id res chain seq x y z
N MET A 1 -16.33 12.57 50.43
CA MET A 1 -15.75 13.81 49.89
C MET A 1 -16.45 14.97 50.55
N ASP A 2 -15.68 15.85 51.19
CA ASP A 2 -16.17 17.16 51.57
C ASP A 2 -16.35 17.99 50.29
N VAL A 3 -17.59 18.35 49.96
CA VAL A 3 -17.92 19.12 48.75
C VAL A 3 -17.32 20.54 48.81
N LEU A 4 -16.95 21.00 50.01
CA LEU A 4 -16.29 22.28 50.27
C LEU A 4 -14.79 22.14 50.56
N GLY A 5 -14.28 20.90 50.60
CA GLY A 5 -12.87 20.62 50.82
C GLY A 5 -12.06 20.95 49.57
N VAL A 6 -10.93 21.65 49.74
CA VAL A 6 -9.97 21.96 48.66
C VAL A 6 -9.17 20.72 48.21
N GLU A 7 -9.64 19.50 48.53
CA GLU A 7 -8.92 18.27 48.27
C GLU A 7 -8.94 17.88 46.77
N ARG A 8 -7.74 17.82 46.19
CA ARG A 8 -7.32 16.99 45.04
C ARG A 8 -8.26 16.89 43.83
N ASN A 9 -8.92 17.97 43.41
CA ASN A 9 -9.60 17.98 42.12
C ASN A 9 -8.62 18.22 40.96
N TYR A 10 -7.79 17.24 40.65
CA TYR A 10 -6.83 17.33 39.53
C TYR A 10 -7.50 17.28 38.16
N SER A 11 -8.76 16.82 38.09
CA SER A 11 -9.47 16.61 36.82
C SER A 11 -9.78 17.89 36.05
N SER A 12 -9.76 19.05 36.72
CA SER A 12 -10.01 20.35 36.10
C SER A 12 -8.78 21.00 35.47
N LEU A 13 -7.59 20.41 35.62
CA LEU A 13 -6.34 20.95 35.06
C LEU A 13 -6.33 20.82 33.53
N SER A 14 -6.09 21.94 32.85
CA SER A 14 -5.96 22.06 31.40
C SER A 14 -4.50 21.91 30.94
N VAL A 15 -4.31 21.79 29.62
CA VAL A 15 -2.98 21.83 28.99
C VAL A 15 -2.20 23.09 29.39
N LYS A 16 -2.88 24.24 29.43
CA LYS A 16 -2.27 25.52 29.82
C LYS A 16 -1.77 25.48 31.27
N ASP A 17 -2.55 24.92 32.19
CA ASP A 17 -2.16 24.82 33.60
C ASP A 17 -0.91 23.95 33.78
N LEU A 18 -0.82 22.84 33.03
CA LEU A 18 0.35 21.94 33.08
C LEU A 18 1.60 22.60 32.48
N LEU A 19 1.45 23.34 31.37
CA LEU A 19 2.55 24.08 30.75
C LEU A 19 3.03 25.22 31.66
N GLU A 20 2.12 25.91 32.34
CA GLU A 20 2.45 26.98 33.29
C GLU A 20 3.25 26.45 34.48
N ALA A 21 2.81 25.32 35.04
CA ALA A 21 3.54 24.65 36.12
C ALA A 21 4.92 24.17 35.65
N ARG A 22 5.04 23.63 34.43
CA ARG A 22 6.32 23.22 33.87
C ARG A 22 7.26 24.41 33.65
N ASP A 23 6.76 25.53 33.11
CA ASP A 23 7.56 26.74 32.88
C ASP A 23 8.02 27.37 34.20
N LEU A 24 7.14 27.44 35.21
CA LEU A 24 7.47 27.95 36.55
C LEU A 24 8.57 27.12 37.23
N TYR A 25 8.50 25.80 37.10
CA TYR A 25 9.43 24.87 37.71
C TYR A 25 10.57 24.41 36.78
N HIS A 26 10.72 25.07 35.62
CA HIS A 26 11.70 24.73 34.57
C HIS A 26 13.10 24.49 35.13
N TYR A 27 13.63 25.48 35.84
CA TYR A 27 14.96 25.41 36.46
C TYR A 27 15.10 24.28 37.48
N HIS A 28 14.04 23.96 38.20
CA HIS A 28 14.07 22.94 39.22
C HIS A 28 14.10 21.54 38.61
N LEU A 29 13.36 21.33 37.51
CA LEU A 29 13.25 20.03 36.83
C LEU A 29 14.44 19.75 35.89
N ILE A 30 15.00 20.78 35.24
CA ILE A 30 16.12 20.63 34.29
C ILE A 30 17.44 20.23 34.96
N HIS A 31 17.67 20.63 36.21
CA HIS A 31 18.92 20.39 36.94
C HIS A 31 18.89 19.14 37.83
N LYS A 32 17.81 18.35 37.80
CA LYS A 32 17.77 17.08 38.53
C LYS A 32 18.67 16.06 37.83
N ALA A 33 19.60 15.45 38.57
CA ALA A 33 20.63 14.58 38.01
C ALA A 33 20.11 13.47 37.10
N ASN A 34 18.96 12.89 37.41
CA ASN A 34 18.44 11.71 36.71
C ASN A 34 17.32 12.05 35.71
N VAL A 35 16.93 13.33 35.55
CA VAL A 35 15.77 13.69 34.72
C VAL A 35 16.19 13.85 33.26
N VAL A 36 15.86 12.84 32.45
CA VAL A 36 16.19 12.79 31.02
C VAL A 36 15.14 13.47 30.14
N GLY A 37 13.90 13.62 30.61
CA GLY A 37 12.83 14.23 29.82
C GLY A 37 11.67 14.70 30.68
N THR A 38 10.88 15.62 30.14
CA THR A 38 9.60 16.03 30.74
C THR A 38 8.54 16.17 29.66
N ALA A 39 7.28 15.89 29.99
CA ALA A 39 6.15 16.09 29.10
C ALA A 39 4.89 16.42 29.91
N ILE A 40 3.79 16.71 29.22
CA ILE A 40 2.47 16.79 29.87
C ILE A 40 1.59 15.63 29.37
N GLY A 41 0.72 15.12 30.22
CA GLY A 41 -0.11 13.98 29.88
C GLY A 41 -1.06 13.59 31.02
N LEU A 42 -1.47 12.33 31.00
CA LEU A 42 -2.26 11.71 32.06
C LEU A 42 -1.38 10.85 32.96
N TYR A 43 -1.70 10.84 34.26
CA TYR A 43 -0.93 10.11 35.25
C TYR A 43 -0.99 8.60 35.00
N LEU A 44 0.17 7.97 34.87
CA LEU A 44 0.29 6.54 34.59
C LEU A 44 0.13 5.71 35.87
N ILE A 45 -0.89 4.86 35.86
CA ILE A 45 -1.23 3.96 36.95
C ILE A 45 -0.55 2.61 36.71
N ARG A 46 0.12 2.04 37.72
CA ARG A 46 0.79 0.75 37.53
C ARG A 46 -0.25 -0.34 37.26
N ASN A 47 0.09 -1.29 36.41
CA ASN A 47 -0.77 -2.41 36.07
C ASN A 47 -1.10 -3.28 37.29
N SER A 48 -0.19 -3.34 38.26
CA SER A 48 -0.38 -4.00 39.56
C SER A 48 -1.26 -3.24 40.55
N ASP A 49 -1.52 -1.94 40.33
CA ASP A 49 -2.36 -1.16 41.24
C ASP A 49 -3.83 -1.63 41.10
N PRO A 50 -4.55 -1.87 42.22
CA PRO A 50 -5.91 -2.38 42.18
C PRO A 50 -6.89 -1.34 41.59
N TRP A 51 -7.94 -1.83 40.93
CA TRP A 51 -9.05 -0.99 40.47
C TRP A 51 -9.87 -0.44 41.66
N PRO A 52 -10.39 0.81 41.57
CA PRO A 52 -11.31 1.34 42.56
C PRO A 52 -12.58 0.47 42.66
N SER A 53 -13.20 0.41 43.84
CA SER A 53 -14.44 -0.36 44.06
C SER A 53 -15.44 0.42 44.93
N LYS A 54 -16.72 0.02 44.94
CA LYS A 54 -17.75 0.70 45.77
C LYS A 54 -17.39 0.77 47.26
N SER A 55 -16.63 -0.20 47.78
CA SER A 55 -16.15 -0.22 49.17
C SER A 55 -14.84 0.55 49.37
N LYS A 56 -14.14 0.91 48.30
CA LYS A 56 -12.86 1.65 48.28
C LYS A 56 -12.83 2.60 47.07
N PRO A 57 -13.51 3.76 47.15
CA PRO A 57 -13.62 4.70 46.03
C PRO A 57 -12.29 5.38 45.70
N ASP A 58 -11.41 5.55 46.68
CA ASP A 58 -10.04 6.03 46.45
C ASP A 58 -9.10 4.85 46.15
N ALA A 59 -8.70 4.71 44.89
CA ALA A 59 -7.67 3.75 44.47
C ALA A 59 -6.26 4.10 45.00
N ASP A 60 -6.09 5.26 45.65
CA ASP A 60 -4.86 5.60 46.38
C ASP A 60 -4.80 4.81 47.69
N SER A 61 -4.65 3.49 47.56
CA SER A 61 -4.47 2.55 48.66
C SER A 61 -3.07 2.74 49.28
N LYS A 62 -2.86 3.86 49.99
CA LYS A 62 -1.68 4.05 50.84
C LYS A 62 -1.61 3.02 51.98
N LYS A 63 -2.68 2.24 52.22
CA LYS A 63 -2.86 1.43 53.43
C LYS A 63 -2.72 -0.09 53.28
N GLN A 64 -2.43 -0.66 52.10
CA GLN A 64 -2.45 -2.13 51.93
C GLN A 64 -1.13 -2.83 51.61
N SER A 65 -0.04 -2.14 51.28
CA SER A 65 1.27 -2.77 51.17
C SER A 65 2.30 -1.98 51.97
N GLY A 66 2.78 -2.51 53.09
CA GLY A 66 3.90 -1.95 53.84
C GLY A 66 5.26 -2.04 53.10
N GLY A 67 5.25 -2.16 51.76
CA GLY A 67 6.42 -2.21 50.89
C GLY A 67 6.42 -1.08 49.86
N SER A 68 7.58 -0.73 49.31
CA SER A 68 7.70 0.29 48.26
C SER A 68 6.87 -0.12 47.04
N ARG A 69 6.18 0.83 46.39
CA ARG A 69 5.34 0.59 45.20
C ARG A 69 6.16 0.17 43.96
N GLY A 70 7.48 0.01 44.09
CA GLY A 70 8.41 -0.33 43.02
C GLY A 70 8.54 0.74 41.94
N GLU A 71 9.39 0.50 40.95
CA GLU A 71 9.56 1.42 39.82
C GLU A 71 8.31 1.50 38.93
N ARG A 72 8.07 2.69 38.37
CA ARG A 72 7.06 2.89 37.33
C ARG A 72 7.76 3.01 35.98
N THR A 73 7.38 2.20 35.01
CA THR A 73 7.92 2.21 33.65
C THR A 73 6.79 2.33 32.64
N LEU A 74 7.12 2.61 31.38
CA LEU A 74 6.15 2.65 30.29
C LEU A 74 5.52 1.26 30.01
N ASP A 75 6.20 0.17 30.38
CA ASP A 75 5.69 -1.20 30.18
C ASP A 75 4.75 -1.66 31.30
N ASN A 76 4.95 -1.14 32.51
CA ASN A 76 4.27 -1.62 33.71
C ASN A 76 3.17 -0.67 34.19
N SER A 77 2.90 0.40 33.45
CA SER A 77 1.89 1.39 33.79
C SER A 77 1.19 1.94 32.55
N GLY A 78 -0.03 2.43 32.73
CA GLY A 78 -0.85 2.96 31.65
C GLY A 78 -1.89 3.95 32.15
N VAL A 79 -2.57 4.60 31.21
CA VAL A 79 -3.73 5.46 31.50
C VAL A 79 -4.94 4.59 31.83
N ARG A 80 -5.72 5.00 32.83
CA ARG A 80 -6.99 4.38 33.22
C ARG A 80 -8.07 5.45 33.29
N ASP A 81 -9.34 5.04 33.41
CA ASP A 81 -10.50 5.95 33.49
C ASP A 81 -10.39 6.99 34.61
N TYR A 82 -9.62 6.70 35.65
CA TYR A 82 -9.38 7.58 36.80
C TYR A 82 -7.98 8.21 36.81
N SER A 83 -7.23 8.12 35.71
CA SER A 83 -6.00 8.90 35.53
C SER A 83 -6.31 10.39 35.46
N TRP A 84 -5.40 11.22 35.95
CA TRP A 84 -5.58 12.67 36.02
C TRP A 84 -4.47 13.43 35.28
N PRO A 85 -4.71 14.68 34.84
CA PRO A 85 -3.70 15.56 34.25
C PRO A 85 -2.45 15.69 35.10
N CYS A 86 -1.25 15.54 34.53
CA CYS A 86 0.00 15.65 35.25
C CYS A 86 1.18 16.08 34.35
N ILE A 87 2.27 16.49 34.99
CA ILE A 87 3.58 16.56 34.33
C ILE A 87 4.24 15.18 34.44
N ILE A 88 4.62 14.60 33.31
CA ILE A 88 5.36 13.36 33.26
C ILE A 88 6.85 13.71 33.32
N VAL A 89 7.57 13.12 34.26
CA VAL A 89 9.02 13.29 34.43
C VAL A 89 9.70 11.96 34.18
N PHE A 90 10.49 11.89 33.12
CA PHE A 90 11.24 10.72 32.73
C PHE A 90 12.59 10.71 33.46
N VAL A 91 12.90 9.61 34.12
CA VAL A 91 14.19 9.40 34.80
C VAL A 91 14.92 8.18 34.22
N ASP A 92 16.23 8.26 34.08
CA ASP A 92 17.05 7.12 33.63
C ASP A 92 17.26 6.08 34.74
N VAL A 93 17.38 6.55 35.98
CA VAL A 93 17.58 5.76 37.19
C VAL A 93 16.43 5.98 38.17
N TRP A 94 15.77 4.89 38.57
CA TRP A 94 14.77 4.91 39.62
C TRP A 94 15.43 4.86 41.00
N VAL A 95 15.08 5.80 41.88
CA VAL A 95 15.53 5.84 43.27
C VAL A 95 14.31 5.89 44.17
N ASP A 96 14.21 4.93 45.09
CA ASP A 96 13.14 4.91 46.09
C ASP A 96 13.33 6.03 47.12
N GLU A 97 12.25 6.44 47.79
CA GLU A 97 12.26 7.55 48.75
C GLU A 97 13.32 7.41 49.86
N ALA A 98 13.64 6.18 50.27
CA ALA A 98 14.66 5.89 51.27
C ALA A 98 16.11 6.10 50.76
N GLY A 99 16.32 6.19 49.45
CA GLY A 99 17.62 6.44 48.83
C GLY A 99 17.98 7.93 48.71
N PHE A 100 17.15 8.83 49.25
CA PHE A 100 17.43 10.27 49.33
C PHE A 100 17.73 10.67 50.77
N GLY A 101 18.88 11.29 51.01
CA GLY A 101 19.35 11.58 52.37
C GLY A 101 20.75 12.17 52.42
N SER A 102 21.31 12.21 53.64
CA SER A 102 22.69 12.63 53.90
C SER A 102 23.63 11.46 54.17
N GLY A 103 23.18 10.22 53.92
CA GLY A 103 23.96 9.00 54.10
C GLY A 103 24.99 8.77 52.98
N ARG A 104 25.98 7.92 53.25
CA ARG A 104 27.02 7.58 52.26
C ARG A 104 26.42 6.69 51.16
N GLY A 105 26.22 7.25 49.96
CA GLY A 105 25.63 6.57 48.82
C GLY A 105 24.19 7.01 48.50
N ASP A 106 23.57 7.82 49.36
CA ASP A 106 22.26 8.43 49.09
C ASP A 106 22.41 9.58 48.09
N LEU A 107 21.37 9.81 47.29
CA LEU A 107 21.26 11.04 46.52
C LEU A 107 20.86 12.19 47.44
N HIS A 108 21.47 13.36 47.24
CA HIS A 108 21.10 14.55 48.01
C HIS A 108 19.61 14.85 47.81
N PRO A 109 18.84 15.24 48.86
CA PRO A 109 17.39 15.47 48.76
C PRO A 109 16.98 16.51 47.71
N GLU A 110 17.87 17.40 47.31
CA GLU A 110 17.63 18.33 46.21
C GLU A 110 17.44 17.64 44.86
N ASN A 111 17.90 16.39 44.69
CA ASN A 111 17.70 15.61 43.47
C ASN A 111 16.34 14.90 43.45
N LEU A 112 15.57 14.95 44.53
CA LEU A 112 14.22 14.39 44.59
C LEU A 112 13.30 15.14 43.63
N VAL A 113 12.63 14.39 42.75
CA VAL A 113 11.56 14.95 41.91
C VAL A 113 10.30 15.11 42.79
N PRO A 114 9.75 16.34 42.93
CA PRO A 114 8.58 16.57 43.75
C PRO A 114 7.36 15.84 43.18
N LYS A 115 6.52 15.26 44.04
CA LYS A 115 5.28 14.56 43.63
C LYS A 115 4.16 15.51 43.19
N THR A 116 4.25 16.77 43.60
CA THR A 116 3.26 17.83 43.33
C THR A 116 3.98 19.17 43.27
N LEU A 117 3.66 19.96 42.25
CA LEU A 117 4.08 21.34 42.09
C LEU A 117 2.99 22.25 42.62
N TYR A 118 3.37 23.26 43.41
CA TYR A 118 2.44 24.18 44.05
C TYR A 118 2.52 25.54 43.36
N MET A 119 1.45 25.93 42.70
CA MET A 119 1.38 27.18 41.96
C MET A 119 1.17 28.37 42.91
N PRO A 120 1.61 29.60 42.56
CA PRO A 120 1.43 30.79 43.38
C PRO A 120 -0.03 31.14 43.68
N ASP A 121 -0.96 30.70 42.84
CA ASP A 121 -2.41 30.89 42.98
C ASP A 121 -3.12 29.76 43.73
N GLY A 122 -2.36 28.80 44.28
CA GLY A 122 -2.89 27.68 45.05
C GLY A 122 -3.26 26.45 44.22
N ARG A 123 -3.17 26.48 42.88
CA ARG A 123 -3.31 25.26 42.06
C ARG A 123 -2.23 24.24 42.44
N MET A 124 -2.60 22.96 42.45
CA MET A 124 -1.68 21.85 42.68
C MET A 124 -1.57 21.00 41.42
N VAL A 125 -0.37 20.91 40.84
CA VAL A 125 -0.12 20.14 39.63
C VAL A 125 0.66 18.86 39.98
N PRO A 126 0.09 17.66 39.75
CA PRO A 126 0.75 16.42 40.11
C PRO A 126 1.87 16.06 39.13
N VAL A 127 2.85 15.31 39.62
CA VAL A 127 4.00 14.84 38.86
C VAL A 127 4.02 13.31 38.80
N CYS A 128 4.06 12.75 37.59
CA CYS A 128 4.18 11.33 37.33
C CYS A 128 5.64 11.00 36.98
N VAL A 129 6.40 10.48 37.95
CA VAL A 129 7.77 9.99 37.71
C VAL A 129 7.72 8.63 37.00
N VAL A 130 8.41 8.52 35.87
CA VAL A 130 8.48 7.31 35.03
C VAL A 130 9.94 7.02 34.74
N LYS A 131 10.39 5.80 35.04
CA LYS A 131 11.69 5.32 34.61
C LYS A 131 11.62 4.99 33.12
N ALA A 132 12.49 5.62 32.35
CA ALA A 132 12.68 5.34 30.93
C ALA A 132 14.18 5.51 30.64
N THR A 133 14.87 4.40 30.39
CA THR A 133 16.30 4.40 30.10
C THR A 133 16.50 4.63 28.61
N PRO A 134 17.11 5.76 28.18
CA PRO A 134 17.39 6.01 26.77
C PRO A 134 18.28 4.91 26.18
N ALA A 135 18.03 4.55 24.94
CA ALA A 135 18.86 3.63 24.16
C ALA A 135 19.17 4.22 22.78
N GLU A 136 20.11 3.60 22.08
CA GLU A 136 20.26 3.82 20.64
C GLU A 136 19.28 2.93 19.88
N ALA A 137 18.71 3.47 18.80
CA ALA A 137 17.90 2.68 17.88
C ALA A 137 18.81 1.68 17.15
N THR A 138 18.46 0.40 17.18
CA THR A 138 19.13 -0.62 16.34
C THR A 138 18.56 -0.52 14.93
N PRO A 139 19.35 -0.11 13.91
CA PRO A 139 18.85 -0.01 12.55
C PRO A 139 18.42 -1.38 12.04
N ALA A 140 17.16 -1.50 11.61
CA ALA A 140 16.72 -2.68 10.89
C ALA A 140 17.30 -2.67 9.45
N PRO A 141 17.56 -3.84 8.84
CA PRO A 141 17.86 -3.90 7.42
C PRO A 141 16.71 -3.27 6.64
N LEU A 142 17.03 -2.38 5.69
CA LEU A 142 16.04 -1.85 4.76
C LEU A 142 15.38 -3.04 4.04
N PRO A 143 14.07 -3.27 4.17
CA PRO A 143 13.41 -4.25 3.32
C PRO A 143 13.62 -3.84 1.85
N PRO A 144 13.76 -4.80 0.91
CA PRO A 144 13.76 -4.47 -0.51
C PRO A 144 12.40 -3.87 -0.87
N GLY A 145 12.31 -2.53 -0.80
CA GLY A 145 11.08 -1.80 -1.06
C GLY A 145 10.76 -1.85 -2.55
N HIS A 146 9.73 -2.59 -2.90
CA HIS A 146 9.10 -2.54 -4.21
C HIS A 146 8.11 -1.37 -4.21
N TRP A 147 8.62 -0.18 -4.52
CA TRP A 147 7.81 1.03 -4.59
C TRP A 147 7.13 1.16 -5.95
N PRO A 148 5.87 1.63 -6.00
CA PRO A 148 5.16 1.82 -7.25
C PRO A 148 5.97 2.63 -8.26
N GLU A 149 6.01 2.15 -9.51
CA GLU A 149 6.72 2.85 -10.58
C GLU A 149 5.94 4.04 -11.15
N THR A 150 4.69 4.25 -10.75
CA THR A 150 3.74 5.11 -11.46
C THR A 150 3.60 6.50 -10.86
N LEU A 151 3.25 6.61 -9.57
CA LEU A 151 3.02 7.87 -8.87
C LEU A 151 3.77 7.95 -7.54
N ILE A 152 3.95 9.17 -7.06
CA ILE A 152 4.60 9.52 -5.80
C ILE A 152 3.53 10.07 -4.85
N GLY A 153 3.56 9.68 -3.58
CA GLY A 153 2.53 10.01 -2.59
C GLY A 153 3.07 9.94 -1.16
N GLY A 154 2.20 10.13 -0.17
CA GLY A 154 2.62 10.06 1.24
C GLY A 154 3.18 8.68 1.60
N GLY A 155 4.26 8.62 2.35
CA GLY A 155 5.01 7.41 2.70
C GLY A 155 6.02 6.93 1.65
N PHE A 156 6.06 7.53 0.46
CA PHE A 156 6.99 7.14 -0.61
C PHE A 156 8.43 7.59 -0.31
N PRO A 157 9.46 6.83 -0.74
CA PRO A 157 10.85 7.16 -0.47
C PRO A 157 11.31 8.38 -1.25
N LEU A 158 11.93 9.30 -0.52
CA LEU A 158 12.64 10.46 -1.03
C LEU A 158 14.14 10.23 -0.83
N ILE A 159 14.91 10.48 -1.90
CA ILE A 159 16.35 10.32 -1.94
C ILE A 159 17.01 11.69 -2.03
N THR A 160 17.93 11.94 -1.12
CA THR A 160 18.79 13.13 -1.11
C THR A 160 20.25 12.72 -1.07
N ALA A 161 21.10 13.45 -1.79
CA ALA A 161 22.54 13.20 -1.84
C ALA A 161 23.28 14.38 -1.18
N ALA A 162 23.89 14.13 -0.03
CA ALA A 162 24.62 15.13 0.74
C ALA A 162 25.98 14.60 1.19
N GLN A 163 27.04 15.39 0.98
CA GLN A 163 28.41 15.07 1.41
C GLN A 163 28.89 13.67 0.95
N GLY A 164 28.56 13.31 -0.29
CA GLY A 164 28.94 12.00 -0.87
C GLY A 164 28.14 10.81 -0.34
N THR A 165 27.08 11.04 0.45
CA THR A 165 26.21 9.99 1.00
C THR A 165 24.79 10.16 0.51
N LYS A 166 24.14 9.05 0.11
CA LYS A 166 22.69 9.04 -0.15
C LYS A 166 21.94 8.79 1.15
N ARG A 167 20.87 9.55 1.37
CA ARG A 167 19.95 9.38 2.49
C ARG A 167 18.55 9.12 1.94
N ILE A 168 17.85 8.21 2.60
CA ILE A 168 16.44 7.91 2.32
C ILE A 168 15.61 8.56 3.42
N ALA A 169 14.46 9.08 3.03
CA ALA A 169 13.47 9.69 3.89
C ALA A 169 12.08 9.40 3.31
N SER A 170 11.04 9.90 4.00
CA SER A 170 9.66 9.77 3.58
C SER A 170 9.09 11.08 3.06
N ILE A 171 8.23 10.96 2.07
CA ILE A 171 7.31 12.02 1.66
C ILE A 171 6.14 11.99 2.63
N GLY A 172 5.76 13.14 3.18
CA GLY A 172 4.64 13.23 4.11
C GLY A 172 3.30 13.29 3.41
N CYS A 173 3.05 14.39 2.73
CA CYS A 173 1.84 14.64 1.96
C CYS A 173 2.07 15.78 0.95
N LEU A 174 1.07 16.03 0.09
CA LEU A 174 1.05 17.20 -0.78
C LEU A 174 0.43 18.40 -0.07
N VAL A 175 1.06 19.57 -0.19
CA VAL A 175 0.54 20.85 0.32
C VAL A 175 0.66 21.94 -0.75
N SER A 176 -0.15 22.99 -0.70
CA SER A 176 -0.13 24.08 -1.68
C SER A 176 -0.34 25.44 -1.04
N ASP A 177 0.32 26.47 -1.57
CA ASP A 177 0.05 27.88 -1.23
C ASP A 177 -1.00 28.53 -2.18
N GLY A 178 -1.73 27.70 -2.93
CA GLY A 178 -2.69 28.15 -3.93
C GLY A 178 -2.09 28.40 -5.31
N HIS A 179 -0.76 28.53 -5.43
CA HIS A 179 -0.07 28.64 -6.72
C HIS A 179 0.81 27.42 -7.02
N THR A 180 1.65 27.04 -6.07
CA THR A 180 2.61 25.95 -6.18
C THR A 180 2.16 24.78 -5.31
N VAL A 181 2.33 23.56 -5.82
CA VAL A 181 2.17 22.34 -5.04
C VAL A 181 3.54 21.82 -4.63
N TYR A 182 3.64 21.48 -3.35
CA TYR A 182 4.85 21.01 -2.70
C TYR A 182 4.66 19.61 -2.15
N ALA A 183 5.74 18.84 -2.13
CA ALA A 183 5.84 17.67 -1.28
C ALA A 183 6.37 18.09 0.09
N LEU A 184 5.64 17.77 1.14
CA LEU A 184 6.04 18.01 2.53
C LEU A 184 7.01 16.90 2.98
N THR A 185 8.13 17.27 3.58
CA THR A 185 9.07 16.36 4.27
C THR A 185 9.80 17.13 5.39
N ASN A 186 10.91 16.62 5.92
CA ASN A 186 11.71 17.36 6.91
C ASN A 186 12.81 18.21 6.27
N ARG A 187 13.24 19.25 6.99
CA ARG A 187 14.32 20.12 6.52
C ARG A 187 15.67 19.40 6.52
N HIS A 188 15.93 18.56 7.54
CA HIS A 188 17.16 17.76 7.56
C HIS A 188 17.25 16.75 6.40
N VAL A 189 16.13 16.50 5.72
CA VAL A 189 16.02 15.69 4.51
C VAL A 189 16.15 16.56 3.25
N SER A 190 15.32 17.60 3.12
CA SER A 190 15.27 18.43 1.91
C SER A 190 16.52 19.30 1.72
N GLY A 191 17.23 19.62 2.80
CA GLY A 191 18.43 20.43 2.74
C GLY A 191 18.16 21.91 2.40
N PRO A 192 19.21 22.69 2.06
CA PRO A 192 19.07 24.11 1.76
C PRO A 192 18.22 24.34 0.49
N GLU A 193 17.75 25.56 0.31
CA GLU A 193 17.00 25.99 -0.89
C GLU A 193 17.72 25.59 -2.19
N GLY A 194 16.96 25.14 -3.18
CA GLY A 194 17.43 24.72 -4.49
C GLY A 194 18.10 23.35 -4.54
N HIS A 195 18.27 22.69 -3.38
CA HIS A 195 18.87 21.36 -3.33
C HIS A 195 18.01 20.35 -4.10
N PRO A 196 18.61 19.57 -5.03
CA PRO A 196 17.87 18.61 -5.84
C PRO A 196 17.39 17.44 -4.99
N ILE A 197 16.15 17.04 -5.22
CA ILE A 197 15.49 15.95 -4.52
C ILE A 197 15.06 14.91 -5.54
N SER A 198 15.42 13.66 -5.28
CA SER A 198 15.12 12.54 -6.16
C SER A 198 14.14 11.56 -5.52
N ALA A 199 13.50 10.74 -6.34
CA ALA A 199 12.81 9.52 -5.91
C ALA A 199 13.05 8.40 -6.92
N ILE A 200 12.75 7.16 -6.56
CA ILE A 200 12.79 6.04 -7.53
C ILE A 200 11.46 6.01 -8.25
N LEU A 201 11.47 6.27 -9.55
CA LEU A 201 10.30 6.22 -10.43
C LEU A 201 10.64 5.36 -11.64
N ARG A 202 9.75 4.44 -12.04
CA ARG A 202 9.92 3.64 -13.26
C ARG A 202 11.27 2.88 -13.32
N GLY A 203 11.73 2.37 -12.17
CA GLY A 203 12.98 1.62 -12.05
C GLY A 203 14.27 2.45 -12.08
N GLY A 204 14.17 3.79 -12.08
CA GLY A 204 15.31 4.70 -12.06
C GLY A 204 15.19 5.80 -11.01
N GLU A 205 16.32 6.31 -10.53
CA GLU A 205 16.33 7.52 -9.70
C GLU A 205 16.13 8.74 -10.61
N VAL A 206 15.10 9.53 -10.32
CA VAL A 206 14.73 10.73 -11.07
C VAL A 206 14.64 11.92 -10.12
N GLU A 207 15.08 13.11 -10.57
CA GLU A 207 14.85 14.35 -9.83
C GLU A 207 13.35 14.68 -9.90
N VAL A 208 12.69 14.72 -8.74
CA VAL A 208 11.24 14.94 -8.63
C VAL A 208 10.89 16.37 -8.24
N GLY A 209 11.89 17.14 -7.79
CA GLY A 209 11.72 18.51 -7.36
C GLY A 209 12.97 19.08 -6.70
N ARG A 210 12.84 20.30 -6.18
CA ARG A 210 13.91 21.01 -5.47
C ARG A 210 13.42 21.56 -4.15
N SER A 211 14.30 21.58 -3.15
CA SER A 211 13.99 22.13 -1.84
C SER A 211 13.60 23.61 -1.95
N SER A 212 12.45 23.99 -1.40
CA SER A 212 11.95 25.37 -1.42
C SER A 212 12.68 26.23 -0.38
N ALA A 213 12.62 27.55 -0.56
CA ALA A 213 12.99 28.51 0.49
C ALA A 213 12.05 28.44 1.71
N LYS A 214 10.81 27.99 1.52
CA LYS A 214 9.79 27.82 2.57
C LYS A 214 10.13 26.61 3.45
N GLN A 215 10.85 26.84 4.54
CA GLN A 215 11.32 25.80 5.46
C GLN A 215 11.18 26.24 6.93
N LEU A 216 11.01 25.28 7.83
CA LEU A 216 11.00 25.52 9.29
C LEU A 216 12.10 24.70 9.96
N THR A 217 12.77 25.28 10.96
CA THR A 217 13.74 24.58 11.81
C THR A 217 13.13 24.37 13.19
N ARG A 218 13.20 25.40 14.03
CA ARG A 218 12.54 25.51 15.31
C ARG A 218 12.12 26.95 15.51
N LEU A 219 11.03 27.16 16.23
CA LEU A 219 10.54 28.49 16.62
C LEU A 219 10.37 28.55 18.12
N LEU A 220 10.35 29.77 18.69
CA LEU A 220 10.01 29.90 20.10
C LEU A 220 8.63 29.32 20.29
N PHE A 221 8.44 28.58 21.39
CA PHE A 221 7.18 27.92 21.68
C PHE A 221 6.01 28.92 21.68
N THR A 222 6.25 30.13 22.19
CA THR A 222 5.28 31.24 22.23
C THR A 222 5.00 31.88 20.88
N ASP A 223 5.85 31.69 19.87
CA ASP A 223 5.58 32.18 18.51
C ASP A 223 4.62 31.23 17.77
N VAL A 224 4.61 29.95 18.16
CA VAL A 224 3.72 28.93 17.59
C VAL A 224 2.41 28.84 18.37
N TYR A 225 2.50 28.89 19.70
CA TYR A 225 1.42 28.80 20.67
C TYR A 225 1.34 30.06 21.55
N ALA A 226 0.73 31.13 21.06
CA ALA A 226 0.77 32.47 21.67
C ALA A 226 0.08 32.55 23.05
N ASP A 227 -1.01 31.80 23.26
CA ASP A 227 -1.76 31.79 24.52
C ASP A 227 -1.16 30.86 25.60
N PHE A 228 -0.13 30.09 25.26
CA PHE A 228 0.55 29.17 26.17
C PHE A 228 1.85 29.75 26.75
N PRO A 229 2.22 29.39 28.00
CA PRO A 229 3.51 29.76 28.59
C PRO A 229 4.65 28.91 28.01
N GLY A 230 5.91 29.23 28.33
CA GLY A 230 7.07 28.54 27.76
C GLY A 230 8.15 29.48 27.20
N ARG A 231 8.52 30.50 27.98
CA ARG A 231 9.43 31.58 27.51
C ARG A 231 10.85 31.11 27.18
N ARG A 232 11.22 29.91 27.61
CA ARG A 232 12.53 29.28 27.36
C ARG A 232 12.40 27.93 26.71
N THR A 233 11.46 27.83 25.78
CA THR A 233 11.18 26.59 25.07
C THR A 233 11.20 26.87 23.58
N TRP A 234 11.91 26.03 22.84
CA TRP A 234 11.84 25.90 21.39
C TRP A 234 10.91 24.75 21.04
N LEU A 235 10.00 24.97 20.10
CA LEU A 235 9.30 23.88 19.43
C LEU A 235 10.15 23.44 18.24
N THR A 236 10.57 22.18 18.22
CA THR A 236 11.22 21.58 17.05
C THR A 236 10.16 21.35 15.99
N LEU A 237 10.34 21.92 14.80
CA LEU A 237 9.40 21.81 13.67
C LEU A 237 10.00 20.91 12.58
N ASP A 238 11.21 21.25 12.14
CA ASP A 238 12.03 20.54 11.16
C ASP A 238 11.28 20.16 9.88
N ILE A 239 10.82 21.18 9.16
CA ILE A 239 9.97 21.03 7.97
C ILE A 239 10.69 21.54 6.73
N GLY A 240 10.67 20.74 5.67
CA GLY A 240 11.09 21.09 4.34
C GLY A 240 9.93 20.95 3.35
N LEU A 241 9.84 21.88 2.42
CA LEU A 241 8.99 21.73 1.24
C LEU A 241 9.86 21.43 0.02
N VAL A 242 9.39 20.54 -0.84
CA VAL A 242 9.98 20.27 -2.14
C VAL A 242 9.04 20.81 -3.21
N GLU A 243 9.50 21.78 -3.98
CA GLU A 243 8.82 22.28 -5.17
C GLU A 243 8.82 21.19 -6.23
N ILE A 244 7.63 20.68 -6.53
CA ILE A 244 7.45 19.53 -7.42
C ILE A 244 7.65 19.96 -8.87
N SER A 245 8.47 19.21 -9.61
CA SER A 245 8.76 19.49 -11.03
C SER A 245 7.58 19.17 -11.96
N ASP A 246 6.89 18.05 -11.73
CA ASP A 246 5.72 17.64 -12.50
C ASP A 246 4.68 17.00 -11.57
N LEU A 247 3.60 17.75 -11.29
CA LEU A 247 2.51 17.32 -10.41
C LEU A 247 1.75 16.08 -10.95
N ASN A 248 1.86 15.75 -12.24
CA ASN A 248 1.20 14.58 -12.81
C ASN A 248 1.77 13.24 -12.33
N ASP A 249 3.01 13.24 -11.83
CA ASP A 249 3.66 12.08 -11.25
C ASP A 249 3.32 11.89 -9.76
N TRP A 250 2.37 12.66 -9.21
CA TRP A 250 2.04 12.67 -7.79
C TRP A 250 0.56 12.36 -7.51
N THR A 251 0.28 11.84 -6.31
CA THR A 251 -1.07 11.63 -5.76
C THR A 251 -1.16 12.20 -4.35
N SER A 252 -2.33 12.69 -3.96
CA SER A 252 -2.62 13.11 -2.58
C SER A 252 -2.90 11.93 -1.64
N GLN A 253 -2.94 10.69 -2.14
CA GLN A 253 -3.10 9.50 -1.31
C GLN A 253 -1.82 9.16 -0.55
N VAL A 254 -1.98 8.48 0.59
CA VAL A 254 -0.88 7.99 1.41
C VAL A 254 -0.77 6.49 1.20
N TYR A 255 0.42 6.01 0.87
CA TYR A 255 0.72 4.59 0.72
C TYR A 255 0.32 3.79 1.96
N GLY A 256 -0.18 2.58 1.76
CA GLY A 256 -0.82 1.71 2.77
C GLY A 256 -2.01 2.27 3.56
N LEU A 257 -2.43 3.52 3.37
CA LEU A 257 -3.56 4.14 4.09
C LEU A 257 -4.68 4.64 3.16
N GLY A 258 -4.39 4.86 1.88
CA GLY A 258 -5.36 5.30 0.87
C GLY A 258 -5.72 6.79 0.98
N ALA A 259 -7.01 7.09 0.80
CA ALA A 259 -7.54 8.46 0.83
C ALA A 259 -7.58 9.01 2.26
N ILE A 260 -7.13 10.25 2.41
CA ILE A 260 -7.07 10.94 3.69
C ILE A 260 -8.24 11.90 3.90
N GLY A 261 -8.72 11.95 5.14
CA GLY A 261 -9.76 12.87 5.58
C GLY A 261 -9.26 14.31 5.70
N PRO A 262 -10.11 15.23 6.20
CA PRO A 262 -9.65 16.56 6.55
C PRO A 262 -8.60 16.48 7.66
N MET A 263 -7.61 17.37 7.61
CA MET A 263 -6.58 17.51 8.65
C MET A 263 -7.23 17.56 10.04
N ALA A 264 -6.60 16.92 11.01
CA ALA A 264 -6.92 17.07 12.42
C ALA A 264 -6.48 18.49 12.85
N ASP A 265 -7.36 19.46 12.63
CA ASP A 265 -7.09 20.87 12.84
C ASP A 265 -6.95 21.19 14.34
N LEU A 266 -5.71 21.43 14.76
CA LEU A 266 -5.34 21.69 16.14
C LEU A 266 -4.85 23.13 16.33
N SER A 267 -5.27 23.72 17.45
CA SER A 267 -4.89 25.03 17.93
C SER A 267 -4.74 25.01 19.46
N GLU A 268 -4.22 26.10 20.02
CA GLU A 268 -4.12 26.35 21.46
C GLU A 268 -5.46 26.19 22.20
N ARG A 269 -6.59 26.30 21.49
CA ARG A 269 -7.94 26.24 22.04
C ARG A 269 -8.50 24.82 22.11
N ASN A 270 -8.03 23.89 21.28
CA ASN A 270 -8.61 22.55 21.17
C ASN A 270 -7.59 21.42 21.38
N ILE A 271 -6.28 21.69 21.37
CA ILE A 271 -5.27 20.72 21.78
C ILE A 271 -5.48 20.39 23.26
N SER A 272 -5.76 19.12 23.55
CA SER A 272 -6.17 18.70 24.88
C SER A 272 -5.65 17.33 25.23
N LEU A 273 -5.68 17.00 26.52
CA LEU A 273 -5.25 15.70 27.05
C LEU A 273 -6.16 14.54 26.58
N ARG A 274 -7.26 14.80 25.87
CA ARG A 274 -8.06 13.77 25.20
C ARG A 274 -7.33 13.08 24.06
N LEU A 275 -6.26 13.70 23.54
CA LEU A 275 -5.40 13.09 22.54
C LEU A 275 -4.52 11.99 23.14
N ILE A 276 -4.29 11.97 24.46
CA ILE A 276 -3.52 10.92 25.11
C ILE A 276 -4.24 9.58 24.94
N GLU A 277 -3.50 8.55 24.52
CA GLU A 277 -3.96 7.22 24.10
C GLU A 277 -4.78 7.16 22.80
N ALA A 278 -4.95 8.29 22.08
CA ALA A 278 -5.57 8.26 20.77
C ALA A 278 -4.73 7.42 19.79
N GLU A 279 -5.40 6.55 19.05
CA GLU A 279 -4.80 5.65 18.07
C GLU A 279 -4.40 6.41 16.81
N THR A 280 -3.20 6.09 16.32
CA THR A 280 -2.59 6.74 15.17
C THR A 280 -1.98 5.72 14.23
N VAL A 281 -2.05 6.00 12.94
CA VAL A 281 -1.48 5.17 11.88
C VAL A 281 -0.65 6.03 10.93
N ALA A 282 0.38 5.41 10.35
CA ALA A 282 1.29 6.04 9.41
C ALA A 282 1.80 5.03 8.38
N TYR A 283 2.45 5.52 7.34
CA TYR A 283 3.21 4.69 6.41
C TYR A 283 4.52 5.40 6.06
N GLY A 284 5.64 4.78 6.43
CA GLY A 284 6.98 5.31 6.24
C GLY A 284 7.75 4.58 5.14
N ALA A 285 8.73 5.27 4.56
CA ALA A 285 9.57 4.77 3.48
C ALA A 285 10.49 3.61 3.90
N VAL A 286 10.74 3.42 5.19
CA VAL A 286 11.56 2.32 5.70
C VAL A 286 10.71 1.30 6.44
N SER A 287 9.85 1.78 7.34
CA SER A 287 9.07 0.89 8.19
C SER A 287 7.79 0.37 7.56
N GLY A 288 7.39 0.90 6.40
CA GLY A 288 6.08 0.61 5.82
C GLY A 288 4.97 1.07 6.75
N ARG A 289 3.93 0.25 6.92
CA ARG A 289 2.80 0.59 7.81
C ARG A 289 3.26 0.67 9.27
N LEU A 290 2.79 1.69 9.97
CA LEU A 290 3.08 1.98 11.37
C LEU A 290 1.77 2.16 12.15
N GLN A 291 1.76 1.68 13.39
CA GLN A 291 0.66 1.84 14.34
C GLN A 291 1.21 2.33 15.68
N GLY A 292 0.49 3.25 16.32
CA GLY A 292 0.95 3.83 17.58
C GLY A 292 -0.13 4.60 18.33
N ARG A 293 0.23 5.05 19.52
CA ARG A 293 -0.64 5.82 20.43
C ARG A 293 0.09 7.06 20.94
N ILE A 294 -0.61 8.19 20.99
CA ILE A 294 -0.04 9.42 21.57
C ILE A 294 0.12 9.21 23.09
N LYS A 295 1.36 9.20 23.60
CA LYS A 295 1.63 8.98 25.03
C LYS A 295 1.78 10.26 25.82
N ALA A 296 2.31 11.31 25.21
CA ALA A 296 2.49 12.59 25.87
C ALA A 296 2.49 13.73 24.86
N LEU A 297 2.21 14.94 25.36
CA LEU A 297 2.30 16.17 24.60
C LEU A 297 3.51 16.99 25.08
N PHE A 298 4.08 17.78 24.16
CA PHE A 298 5.16 18.72 24.44
C PHE A 298 6.37 18.05 25.11
N TYR A 299 6.78 16.87 24.62
CA TYR A 299 7.89 16.12 25.18
C TYR A 299 9.22 16.84 24.96
N ARG A 300 9.94 17.12 26.04
CA ARG A 300 11.30 17.67 26.05
C ARG A 300 12.30 16.57 25.72
N HIS A 301 12.88 16.65 24.53
CA HIS A 301 13.89 15.72 24.04
C HIS A 301 15.33 16.24 24.22
N ARG A 302 15.50 17.56 24.40
CA ARG A 302 16.82 18.17 24.58
C ARG A 302 16.74 19.43 25.43
N SER A 303 17.82 19.71 26.17
CA SER A 303 18.03 20.95 26.91
C SER A 303 19.41 21.53 26.58
N MET A 304 19.48 22.78 26.12
CA MET A 304 20.75 23.46 25.82
C MET A 304 20.69 24.95 26.18
N GLY A 305 21.73 25.45 26.85
CA GLY A 305 21.86 26.89 27.15
C GLY A 305 20.73 27.48 27.98
N GLY A 306 20.06 26.66 28.81
CA GLY A 306 18.89 27.07 29.60
C GLY A 306 17.55 27.06 28.85
N TYR A 307 17.54 26.63 27.58
CA TYR A 307 16.34 26.39 26.80
C TYR A 307 16.06 24.89 26.64
N ASP A 308 14.79 24.55 26.53
CA ASP A 308 14.31 23.21 26.20
C ASP A 308 13.84 23.15 24.75
N ASP A 309 14.21 22.10 24.03
CA ASP A 309 13.57 21.75 22.75
C ASP A 309 12.50 20.69 23.00
N VAL A 310 11.28 20.94 22.52
CA VAL A 310 10.13 20.04 22.67
C VAL A 310 9.56 19.59 21.32
N ALA A 311 8.93 18.42 21.32
CA ALA A 311 8.08 17.90 20.24
C ALA A 311 6.60 18.09 20.61
N ASP A 312 5.70 18.37 19.66
CA ASP A 312 4.26 18.47 19.95
C ASP A 312 3.71 17.13 20.48
N PHE A 313 4.09 16.03 19.82
CA PHE A 313 3.61 14.69 20.13
C PHE A 313 4.77 13.73 20.38
N LEU A 314 4.62 12.93 21.44
CA LEU A 314 5.39 11.71 21.66
C LEU A 314 4.46 10.52 21.40
N ILE A 315 4.70 9.81 20.30
CA ILE A 315 3.86 8.67 19.88
C ILE A 315 4.61 7.38 20.20
N ALA A 316 4.01 6.51 21.01
CA ALA A 316 4.56 5.18 21.25
C ALA A 316 4.17 4.24 20.12
N PRO A 317 5.05 3.32 19.72
CA PRO A 317 4.67 2.21 18.87
C PRO A 317 3.63 1.34 19.58
N ASP A 318 2.72 0.74 18.82
CA ASP A 318 1.80 -0.25 19.37
C ASP A 318 2.59 -1.52 19.76
N PRO A 319 2.51 -1.98 21.02
CA PRO A 319 3.29 -3.13 21.48
C PRO A 319 2.89 -4.46 20.82
N ASP A 320 1.67 -4.53 20.26
CA ASP A 320 1.15 -5.71 19.56
C ASP A 320 1.40 -5.65 18.04
N TYR A 321 1.94 -4.54 17.53
CA TYR A 321 2.31 -4.37 16.13
C TYR A 321 3.84 -4.44 15.94
N PRO A 322 4.35 -5.20 14.95
CA PRO A 322 5.80 -5.40 14.80
C PRO A 322 6.54 -4.16 14.27
N GLY A 323 5.86 -3.27 13.54
CA GLY A 323 6.44 -2.08 12.94
C GLY A 323 6.65 -0.94 13.95
N GLN A 324 7.84 -0.35 13.97
CA GLN A 324 8.19 0.83 14.76
C GLN A 324 9.02 1.76 13.89
N THR A 325 8.93 3.07 14.11
CA THR A 325 9.70 4.04 13.31
C THR A 325 11.20 3.74 13.31
N GLN A 326 11.84 3.96 12.17
CA GLN A 326 13.27 3.76 11.94
C GLN A 326 13.92 4.99 11.30
N PRO A 327 15.26 5.11 11.40
CA PRO A 327 16.00 6.06 10.57
C PRO A 327 15.64 5.88 9.09
N GLY A 328 15.09 6.94 8.48
CA GLY A 328 14.57 6.96 7.12
C GLY A 328 13.04 7.13 7.02
N ASP A 329 12.32 7.05 8.13
CA ASP A 329 10.90 7.42 8.18
C ASP A 329 10.66 8.92 8.40
N SER A 330 11.73 9.70 8.62
CA SER A 330 11.68 11.17 8.65
C SER A 330 10.85 11.73 7.50
N GLY A 331 9.82 12.50 7.82
CA GLY A 331 8.91 13.14 6.88
C GLY A 331 7.54 12.45 6.82
N THR A 332 7.41 11.26 7.43
CA THR A 332 6.15 10.53 7.53
C THR A 332 5.08 11.33 8.26
N VAL A 333 3.86 11.37 7.70
CA VAL A 333 2.70 11.97 8.37
C VAL A 333 1.92 10.88 9.12
N TRP A 334 1.74 11.10 10.41
CA TRP A 334 0.89 10.32 11.30
C TRP A 334 -0.55 10.84 11.23
N HIS A 335 -1.50 9.93 11.23
CA HIS A 335 -2.93 10.19 11.08
C HIS A 335 -3.69 9.68 12.30
N LEU A 336 -4.67 10.44 12.78
CA LEU A 336 -5.63 9.96 13.78
C LEU A 336 -6.58 8.93 13.17
N GLN A 337 -6.73 7.81 13.86
CA GLN A 337 -7.76 6.82 13.55
C GLN A 337 -9.10 7.28 14.11
N MET A 338 -10.15 7.21 13.29
CA MET A 338 -11.50 7.59 13.69
C MET A 338 -12.18 6.42 14.39
N THR A 339 -13.13 6.71 15.29
CA THR A 339 -13.92 5.68 15.99
C THR A 339 -14.78 4.85 15.04
N ASP A 340 -15.17 5.44 13.91
CA ASP A 340 -15.76 4.72 12.78
C ASP A 340 -14.62 4.20 11.91
N SER A 341 -14.47 2.87 11.83
CA SER A 341 -13.38 2.23 11.10
C SER A 341 -13.43 2.47 9.59
N GLU A 342 -14.60 2.84 9.06
CA GLU A 342 -14.79 3.15 7.64
C GLU A 342 -14.50 4.63 7.31
N ALA A 343 -14.39 5.49 8.32
CA ALA A 343 -14.09 6.90 8.11
C ALA A 343 -12.60 7.10 7.75
N PRO A 344 -12.29 7.98 6.78
CA PRO A 344 -10.92 8.22 6.38
C PRO A 344 -10.10 8.80 7.53
N VAL A 345 -8.85 8.34 7.65
CA VAL A 345 -7.92 8.78 8.69
C VAL A 345 -7.62 10.27 8.56
N ARG A 346 -7.38 10.96 9.68
CA ARG A 346 -7.18 12.42 9.69
C ARG A 346 -5.71 12.77 9.87
N PRO A 347 -5.04 13.42 8.89
CA PRO A 347 -3.64 13.84 9.02
C PRO A 347 -3.42 14.70 10.26
N LEU A 348 -2.47 14.33 11.12
CA LEU A 348 -2.28 14.95 12.44
C LEU A 348 -0.93 15.63 12.56
N ALA A 349 0.15 14.90 12.32
CA ALA A 349 1.49 15.34 12.67
C ALA A 349 2.54 14.76 11.74
N ILE A 350 3.62 15.50 11.51
CA ILE A 350 4.77 15.05 10.74
C ILE A 350 5.90 14.64 11.67
N GLU A 351 6.42 13.44 11.44
CA GLU A 351 7.58 12.90 12.13
C GLU A 351 8.88 13.55 11.63
N TRP A 352 9.77 13.88 12.56
CA TRP A 352 11.10 14.38 12.26
C TRP A 352 12.21 13.64 13.01
N GLY A 353 11.87 12.74 13.93
CA GLY A 353 12.85 11.94 14.66
C GLY A 353 12.20 10.93 15.59
N GLY A 354 13.06 10.15 16.26
CA GLY A 354 12.62 9.14 17.22
C GLY A 354 13.44 9.18 18.51
N GLN A 355 12.84 8.67 19.57
CA GLN A 355 13.46 8.47 20.89
C GLN A 355 13.30 7.01 21.30
N THR A 356 14.41 6.29 21.45
CA THR A 356 14.38 4.90 21.89
C THR A 356 14.48 4.80 23.40
N PHE A 357 13.61 3.98 24.01
CA PHE A 357 13.67 3.62 25.43
C PHE A 357 13.76 2.11 25.62
N LEU A 358 14.55 1.65 26.58
CA LEU A 358 14.61 0.24 26.96
C LEU A 358 13.35 -0.22 27.70
N SER A 359 12.87 -1.41 27.35
CA SER A 359 11.84 -2.10 28.13
C SER A 359 12.44 -2.82 29.33
N GLY A 360 11.77 -2.77 30.49
CA GLY A 360 12.20 -3.48 31.70
C GLY A 360 11.94 -5.00 31.67
N ARG A 361 11.17 -5.50 30.70
CA ARG A 361 10.79 -6.93 30.57
C ARG A 361 11.43 -7.65 29.38
N ARG A 362 11.95 -6.93 28.40
CA ARG A 362 12.59 -7.46 27.19
C ARG A 362 13.86 -6.65 26.95
N GLU A 363 14.96 -7.27 26.56
CA GLU A 363 16.20 -6.56 26.13
C GLU A 363 16.02 -5.78 24.81
N VAL A 364 14.78 -5.43 24.43
CA VAL A 364 14.42 -4.81 23.16
C VAL A 364 13.96 -3.37 23.44
N GLY A 365 14.59 -2.41 22.76
CA GLY A 365 14.19 -1.00 22.81
C GLY A 365 12.94 -0.71 21.98
N PHE A 366 12.13 0.24 22.42
CA PHE A 366 10.97 0.75 21.67
C PHE A 366 11.28 2.14 21.10
N ASN A 367 11.06 2.33 19.81
CA ASN A 367 11.27 3.59 19.10
C ASN A 367 10.00 4.44 19.15
N PHE A 368 10.00 5.48 19.99
CA PHE A 368 8.91 6.46 20.06
C PHE A 368 9.13 7.52 18.98
N THR A 369 8.07 7.91 18.29
CA THR A 369 8.12 9.00 17.31
C THR A 369 8.03 10.35 18.01
N LEU A 370 8.87 11.29 17.55
CA LEU A 370 8.80 12.72 17.83
C LEU A 370 8.19 13.43 16.61
N ALA A 371 7.06 14.09 16.81
CA ALA A 371 6.31 14.70 15.71
C ALA A 371 5.79 16.10 16.04
N THR A 372 5.56 16.87 14.99
CA THR A 372 5.06 18.26 15.01
C THR A 372 3.66 18.33 14.40
N SER A 373 2.79 19.16 14.96
CA SER A 373 1.42 19.36 14.46
C SER A 373 1.40 19.86 13.02
N LEU A 374 0.71 19.11 12.15
CA LEU A 374 0.54 19.47 10.75
C LEU A 374 -0.25 20.78 10.59
N SER A 375 -1.16 21.09 11.52
CA SER A 375 -1.91 22.36 11.55
C SER A 375 -0.97 23.56 11.73
N ASN A 376 -0.01 23.45 12.65
CA ASN A 376 1.00 24.48 12.83
C ASN A 376 1.91 24.60 11.61
N VAL A 377 2.28 23.48 10.99
CA VAL A 377 3.09 23.48 9.77
C VAL A 377 2.38 24.24 8.64
N CYS A 378 1.11 23.91 8.37
CA CYS A 378 0.29 24.57 7.37
C CYS A 378 0.15 26.08 7.65
N LYS A 379 -0.19 26.44 8.90
CA LYS A 379 -0.31 27.83 9.35
C LYS A 379 0.97 28.63 9.18
N LEU A 380 2.11 28.07 9.58
CA LEU A 380 3.39 28.79 9.62
C LEU A 380 4.04 28.94 8.24
N LEU A 381 3.77 28.00 7.33
CA LEU A 381 4.28 28.04 5.95
C LEU A 381 3.29 28.68 4.96
N ASP A 382 2.09 29.02 5.42
CA ASP A 382 0.98 29.54 4.60
C ASP A 382 0.66 28.58 3.43
N VAL A 383 0.41 27.31 3.78
CA VAL A 383 0.06 26.24 2.84
C VAL A 383 -1.14 25.45 3.34
N GLU A 384 -1.89 24.86 2.43
CA GLU A 384 -3.05 24.01 2.67
C GLU A 384 -2.79 22.57 2.22
N LEU A 385 -3.40 21.61 2.91
CA LEU A 385 -3.32 20.19 2.55
C LEU A 385 -4.04 19.92 1.21
N VAL A 386 -3.34 19.33 0.25
CA VAL A 386 -3.94 18.87 -1.01
C VAL A 386 -4.53 17.49 -0.80
N ARG A 387 -5.85 17.36 -0.96
CA ARG A 387 -6.60 16.12 -0.68
C ARG A 387 -7.12 15.43 -1.93
N ASP A 388 -7.39 16.19 -2.99
CA ASP A 388 -8.11 15.73 -4.18
C ASP A 388 -7.25 15.83 -5.46
N HIS A 389 -6.00 15.35 -5.41
CA HIS A 389 -5.12 15.31 -6.57
C HIS A 389 -4.78 13.88 -6.97
N ASN A 390 -5.09 13.50 -8.22
CA ASN A 390 -4.91 12.15 -8.74
C ASN A 390 -5.48 11.07 -7.78
N THR A 391 -6.66 11.34 -7.21
CA THR A 391 -7.35 10.44 -6.27
C THR A 391 -8.13 9.30 -6.94
N GLY A 392 -8.41 9.42 -8.24
CA GLY A 392 -8.95 8.32 -9.05
C GLY A 392 -7.94 7.21 -9.30
N VAL A 393 -6.65 7.50 -9.12
CA VAL A 393 -5.59 6.49 -9.08
C VAL A 393 -5.56 5.95 -7.66
N LYS A 394 -5.99 4.70 -7.46
CA LYS A 394 -5.64 3.96 -6.25
C LYS A 394 -4.22 3.41 -6.48
N PRO A 395 -3.18 3.94 -5.83
CA PRO A 395 -1.81 3.60 -6.17
C PRO A 395 -1.42 2.28 -5.52
N TYR A 396 -2.02 1.16 -5.96
CA TYR A 396 -1.68 -0.17 -5.46
C TYR A 396 -1.80 -1.21 -6.59
N TRP A 397 -0.94 -2.23 -6.51
CA TRP A 397 -0.41 -2.95 -7.66
C TRP A 397 -1.35 -4.01 -8.25
N GLY A 398 -1.23 -4.22 -9.58
CA GLY A 398 -1.69 -5.43 -10.29
C GLY A 398 -2.46 -5.11 -11.58
N LYS A 399 -1.83 -5.40 -12.73
CA LYS A 399 -2.36 -5.27 -14.11
C LYS A 399 -3.85 -5.57 -14.22
N THR A 400 -4.66 -4.52 -14.24
CA THR A 400 -6.13 -4.59 -14.14
C THR A 400 -6.82 -5.33 -15.30
N GLY A 401 -6.09 -5.61 -16.39
CA GLY A 401 -6.63 -6.15 -17.63
C GLY A 401 -7.04 -7.63 -17.59
N HIS A 402 -6.26 -8.51 -16.95
CA HIS A 402 -6.43 -9.96 -17.12
C HIS A 402 -7.38 -10.61 -16.10
N TYR A 403 -7.27 -10.25 -14.81
CA TYR A 403 -8.10 -10.87 -13.76
C TYR A 403 -9.57 -10.44 -13.84
N SER A 404 -9.86 -9.24 -14.34
CA SER A 404 -11.24 -8.73 -14.40
C SER A 404 -12.11 -9.56 -15.35
N ILE A 405 -11.56 -10.02 -16.48
CA ILE A 405 -12.30 -10.81 -17.49
C ILE A 405 -12.75 -12.16 -16.93
N GLY A 406 -11.90 -12.85 -16.16
CA GLY A 406 -12.28 -14.10 -15.49
C GLY A 406 -13.45 -13.92 -14.52
N ALA A 407 -13.41 -12.85 -13.72
CA ALA A 407 -14.51 -12.52 -12.80
C ALA A 407 -15.80 -12.17 -13.56
N PHE A 408 -15.71 -11.37 -14.62
CA PHE A 408 -16.88 -10.99 -15.44
C PHE A 408 -17.46 -12.16 -16.23
N ALA A 409 -16.63 -13.09 -16.70
CA ALA A 409 -17.08 -14.27 -17.43
C ALA A 409 -17.94 -15.19 -16.56
N CYS A 410 -17.68 -15.27 -15.24
CA CYS A 410 -18.53 -16.02 -14.31
C CYS A 410 -19.99 -15.54 -14.33
N ASP A 411 -20.24 -14.27 -14.68
CA ASP A 411 -21.57 -13.66 -14.76
C ASP A 411 -22.23 -13.84 -16.16
N ALA A 412 -21.50 -14.38 -17.14
CA ALA A 412 -21.93 -14.55 -18.52
C ALA A 412 -22.18 -16.03 -18.92
N ILE A 413 -22.03 -16.97 -17.99
CA ILE A 413 -22.22 -18.41 -18.21
C ILE A 413 -23.69 -18.75 -18.47
N GLN A 414 -23.94 -19.59 -19.46
CA GLN A 414 -25.28 -20.02 -19.87
C GLN A 414 -25.79 -21.23 -19.09
N SER A 415 -24.95 -22.23 -18.80
CA SER A 415 -25.34 -23.41 -18.01
C SER A 415 -25.45 -23.05 -16.53
N LYS A 416 -26.61 -23.32 -15.93
CA LYS A 416 -26.85 -23.05 -14.49
C LYS A 416 -25.97 -23.86 -13.55
N LYS A 417 -25.59 -25.08 -13.95
CA LYS A 417 -24.67 -25.90 -13.15
C LYS A 417 -23.25 -25.38 -13.23
N LEU A 418 -22.77 -25.05 -14.43
CA LEU A 418 -21.46 -24.46 -14.60
C LEU A 418 -21.36 -23.09 -13.91
N GLU A 419 -22.39 -22.25 -14.05
CA GLU A 419 -22.49 -20.96 -13.35
C GLU A 419 -22.35 -21.17 -11.84
N SER A 420 -23.05 -22.15 -11.27
CA SER A 420 -22.94 -22.47 -9.83
C SER A 420 -21.51 -22.86 -9.43
N LEU A 421 -20.84 -23.71 -10.22
CA LEU A 421 -19.46 -24.13 -9.96
C LEU A 421 -18.47 -22.97 -10.06
N MET A 422 -18.55 -22.17 -11.13
CA MET A 422 -17.61 -21.07 -11.38
C MET A 422 -17.84 -19.90 -10.43
N GLN A 423 -19.10 -19.61 -10.04
CA GLN A 423 -19.38 -18.63 -8.98
C GLN A 423 -18.85 -19.09 -7.62
N ALA A 424 -18.96 -20.39 -7.29
CA ALA A 424 -18.36 -20.94 -6.07
C ALA A 424 -16.82 -20.88 -6.07
N ASN A 425 -16.19 -20.72 -7.23
CA ASN A 425 -14.75 -20.62 -7.41
C ASN A 425 -14.28 -19.25 -7.90
N ARG A 426 -15.14 -18.23 -7.86
CA ARG A 426 -14.84 -16.90 -8.44
C ARG A 426 -13.56 -16.30 -7.86
N ASP A 427 -13.40 -16.40 -6.54
CA ASP A 427 -12.24 -15.93 -5.78
C ASP A 427 -10.95 -16.75 -5.99
N ARG A 428 -11.04 -17.90 -6.66
CA ARG A 428 -9.89 -18.71 -7.11
C ARG A 428 -9.51 -18.39 -8.54
N VAL A 429 -10.49 -18.03 -9.38
CA VAL A 429 -10.26 -17.64 -10.78
C VAL A 429 -9.63 -16.26 -10.84
N ALA A 430 -10.18 -15.30 -10.10
CA ALA A 430 -9.76 -13.90 -10.10
C ALA A 430 -10.03 -13.23 -8.73
N PHE A 431 -9.38 -12.10 -8.47
CA PHE A 431 -9.67 -11.29 -7.29
C PHE A 431 -11.08 -10.66 -7.35
N GLU A 432 -11.71 -10.43 -6.19
CA GLU A 432 -13.05 -9.85 -6.12
C GLU A 432 -13.08 -8.39 -6.62
N LEU A 433 -14.02 -8.08 -7.52
CA LEU A 433 -14.16 -6.76 -8.15
C LEU A 433 -14.63 -5.66 -7.17
N SER A 434 -15.37 -6.04 -6.12
CA SER A 434 -15.87 -5.14 -5.07
C SER A 434 -14.90 -5.13 -3.89
N GLY A 435 -13.92 -4.24 -3.92
CA GLY A 435 -12.95 -4.14 -2.82
C GLY A 435 -11.76 -5.08 -3.00
N LEU A 436 -11.05 -4.91 -4.11
CA LEU A 436 -9.66 -5.33 -4.24
C LEU A 436 -8.87 -4.71 -3.08
N ASP A 437 -8.72 -5.45 -1.98
CA ASP A 437 -7.78 -5.13 -0.90
C ASP A 437 -6.37 -5.33 -1.48
N PRO A 438 -5.64 -4.25 -1.79
CA PRO A 438 -4.37 -4.37 -2.49
C PRO A 438 -3.30 -5.02 -1.63
N ASP A 439 -3.41 -4.90 -0.30
CA ASP A 439 -2.54 -5.57 0.66
C ASP A 439 -2.72 -7.08 0.57
N ALA A 440 -3.94 -7.58 0.30
CA ALA A 440 -4.21 -9.00 0.13
C ALA A 440 -3.65 -9.56 -1.19
N ILE A 441 -3.64 -8.77 -2.27
CA ILE A 441 -3.10 -9.15 -3.58
C ILE A 441 -1.57 -9.16 -3.56
N GLU A 442 -0.96 -8.09 -3.05
CA GLU A 442 0.49 -7.98 -2.89
C GLU A 442 1.00 -9.05 -1.92
N LYS A 443 0.32 -9.25 -0.80
CA LYS A 443 0.61 -10.35 0.11
C LYS A 443 0.44 -11.70 -0.57
N ALA A 444 -0.59 -11.93 -1.39
CA ALA A 444 -0.75 -13.20 -2.10
C ALA A 444 0.37 -13.45 -3.13
N ILE A 445 0.81 -12.43 -3.87
CA ILE A 445 1.90 -12.52 -4.85
C ILE A 445 3.26 -12.65 -4.15
N SER A 446 3.48 -11.88 -3.08
CA SER A 446 4.66 -11.97 -2.23
C SER A 446 4.73 -13.35 -1.57
N ASP A 447 3.67 -13.77 -0.89
CA ASP A 447 3.55 -15.11 -0.30
C ASP A 447 3.71 -16.20 -1.36
N ALA A 448 3.19 -16.05 -2.58
CA ALA A 448 3.43 -17.00 -3.67
C ALA A 448 4.93 -17.12 -4.03
N LYS A 449 5.64 -15.99 -4.08
CA LYS A 449 7.07 -15.93 -4.41
C LYS A 449 7.99 -16.35 -3.26
N THR A 450 7.67 -16.01 -2.03
CA THR A 450 8.54 -16.24 -0.86
C THR A 450 8.13 -17.44 -0.02
N ASN A 451 6.83 -17.69 0.11
CA ASN A 451 6.25 -18.67 1.04
C ASN A 451 5.47 -19.79 0.32
N GLY A 452 5.38 -19.77 -1.01
CA GLY A 452 4.58 -20.69 -1.80
C GLY A 452 3.06 -20.58 -1.54
N GLY A 453 2.55 -19.35 -1.40
CA GLY A 453 1.11 -19.02 -1.36
C GLY A 453 0.35 -19.30 -2.67
N PHE A 454 -0.98 -19.29 -2.60
CA PHE A 454 -1.88 -19.49 -3.75
C PHE A 454 -1.99 -18.23 -4.60
N VAL A 455 -1.89 -18.40 -5.92
CA VAL A 455 -2.10 -17.34 -6.92
C VAL A 455 -3.45 -17.60 -7.60
N PRO A 456 -4.36 -16.60 -7.71
CA PRO A 456 -5.56 -16.76 -8.52
C PRO A 456 -5.22 -17.21 -9.94
N LEU A 457 -6.05 -18.10 -10.47
CA LEU A 457 -5.72 -18.89 -11.64
C LEU A 457 -5.45 -18.04 -12.89
N ALA A 458 -6.17 -16.92 -13.08
CA ALA A 458 -5.95 -16.01 -14.20
C ALA A 458 -4.58 -15.30 -14.17
N ASP A 459 -3.89 -15.27 -13.03
CA ASP A 459 -2.58 -14.63 -12.86
C ASP A 459 -1.42 -15.62 -12.89
N VAL A 460 -1.72 -16.93 -12.81
CA VAL A 460 -0.70 -18.00 -12.82
C VAL A 460 0.26 -17.90 -14.01
N PRO A 461 -0.19 -17.65 -15.27
CA PRO A 461 0.74 -17.54 -16.41
C PRO A 461 1.81 -16.46 -16.21
N ASP A 462 1.41 -15.27 -15.75
CA ASP A 462 2.31 -14.12 -15.59
C ASP A 462 3.15 -14.18 -14.31
N VAL A 463 2.56 -14.63 -13.20
CA VAL A 463 3.20 -14.61 -11.87
C VAL A 463 4.05 -15.85 -11.63
N VAL A 464 3.60 -17.01 -12.12
CA VAL A 464 4.25 -18.31 -11.88
C VAL A 464 4.98 -18.77 -13.15
N TRP A 465 4.27 -19.00 -14.25
CA TRP A 465 4.85 -19.72 -15.40
C TRP A 465 5.88 -18.90 -16.19
N LYS A 466 5.75 -17.58 -16.27
CA LYS A 466 6.77 -16.67 -16.85
C LYS A 466 8.04 -16.51 -16.00
N GLN A 467 8.13 -17.15 -14.83
CA GLN A 467 9.33 -17.15 -14.00
C GLN A 467 10.17 -18.43 -14.21
N THR A 468 11.44 -18.40 -13.79
CA THR A 468 12.27 -19.61 -13.83
C THR A 468 11.89 -20.54 -12.67
N ALA A 469 12.01 -21.86 -12.88
CA ALA A 469 11.79 -22.85 -11.82
C ALA A 469 12.71 -22.66 -10.59
N SER A 470 13.83 -21.96 -10.77
CA SER A 470 14.74 -21.56 -9.69
C SER A 470 14.24 -20.39 -8.84
N ILE A 471 13.33 -19.56 -9.37
CA ILE A 471 12.75 -18.40 -8.67
C ILE A 471 11.44 -18.79 -7.97
N ILE A 472 10.58 -19.54 -8.66
CA ILE A 472 9.29 -19.98 -8.12
C ILE A 472 9.00 -21.41 -8.55
N ARG A 473 8.44 -22.20 -7.64
CA ARG A 473 7.99 -23.56 -7.96
C ARG A 473 6.92 -23.52 -9.04
N GLY A 474 7.03 -24.39 -10.04
CA GLY A 474 6.15 -24.39 -11.21
C GLY A 474 6.52 -23.36 -12.29
N GLY A 475 7.57 -22.56 -12.08
CA GLY A 475 8.08 -21.65 -13.11
C GLY A 475 8.55 -22.39 -14.35
N ARG A 476 8.17 -21.88 -15.53
CA ARG A 476 8.37 -22.55 -16.83
C ARG A 476 9.37 -21.81 -17.74
N LYS A 477 9.94 -20.69 -17.29
CA LYS A 477 10.96 -19.95 -18.05
C LYS A 477 12.28 -20.73 -18.13
N GLY A 478 12.74 -21.01 -19.35
CA GLY A 478 13.99 -21.73 -19.66
C GLY A 478 14.14 -21.99 -21.17
N GLY A 479 15.22 -22.66 -21.59
CA GLY A 479 15.46 -23.07 -22.99
C GLY A 479 15.42 -21.89 -24.00
N ILE A 480 14.36 -21.83 -24.82
CA ILE A 480 14.07 -20.73 -25.78
C ILE A 480 12.62 -20.17 -25.56
N ASN A 481 12.23 -20.05 -24.28
CA ASN A 481 11.01 -19.43 -23.71
C ASN A 481 9.65 -20.09 -24.05
N PRO A 482 9.30 -21.22 -23.41
CA PRO A 482 8.09 -22.01 -23.73
C PRO A 482 6.75 -21.37 -23.31
N GLU A 483 6.74 -20.37 -22.43
CA GLU A 483 5.50 -19.68 -22.03
C GLU A 483 5.21 -18.44 -22.89
N ASN A 484 6.20 -17.57 -23.08
CA ASN A 484 6.02 -16.27 -23.77
C ASN A 484 5.27 -16.31 -25.13
N PRO A 485 5.57 -17.23 -26.07
CA PRO A 485 4.89 -17.25 -27.38
C PRO A 485 3.42 -17.65 -27.26
N THR A 486 2.99 -18.20 -26.13
CA THR A 486 1.60 -18.59 -25.91
C THR A 486 0.67 -17.40 -25.58
N HIS A 487 1.22 -16.20 -25.37
CA HIS A 487 0.47 -14.99 -24.98
C HIS A 487 0.07 -14.07 -26.14
N TYR A 488 0.49 -14.38 -27.37
CA TYR A 488 0.26 -13.48 -28.50
C TYR A 488 0.11 -14.24 -29.82
N ALA A 489 -0.35 -13.56 -30.85
CA ALA A 489 -0.20 -13.97 -32.24
C ALA A 489 -0.19 -12.71 -33.13
N ASP A 490 0.84 -12.54 -33.95
CA ASP A 490 1.03 -11.37 -34.81
C ASP A 490 0.13 -11.46 -36.05
N ILE A 491 -1.18 -11.29 -35.86
CA ILE A 491 -2.16 -11.56 -36.92
C ILE A 491 -2.15 -10.52 -38.03
N ASP A 492 -1.56 -9.35 -37.80
CA ASP A 492 -1.56 -8.20 -38.71
C ASP A 492 -0.22 -7.94 -39.41
N GLN A 493 0.80 -8.80 -39.23
CA GLN A 493 2.09 -8.61 -39.89
C GLN A 493 2.00 -8.92 -41.40
N PRO A 494 2.40 -8.03 -42.31
CA PRO A 494 2.38 -8.35 -43.73
C PRO A 494 3.55 -9.27 -44.09
N ARG A 495 3.28 -10.39 -44.77
CA ARG A 495 4.35 -11.28 -45.23
C ARG A 495 5.06 -10.74 -46.48
N PRO A 496 6.37 -11.01 -46.64
CA PRO A 496 7.09 -10.69 -47.87
C PRO A 496 6.45 -11.31 -49.11
N GLY A 497 6.43 -10.57 -50.22
CA GLY A 497 5.95 -11.06 -51.52
C GLY A 497 4.56 -10.54 -51.89
N ASP A 498 3.51 -11.03 -51.22
CA ASP A 498 2.11 -10.68 -51.53
C ASP A 498 1.45 -9.74 -50.50
N GLY A 499 2.11 -9.47 -49.38
CA GLY A 499 1.63 -8.56 -48.34
C GLY A 499 0.45 -9.08 -47.52
N LEU A 500 0.04 -10.34 -47.70
CA LEU A 500 -1.06 -10.93 -46.92
C LEU A 500 -0.66 -11.14 -45.46
N THR A 501 -1.59 -10.85 -44.55
CA THR A 501 -1.43 -11.12 -43.11
C THR A 501 -2.15 -12.43 -42.72
N LEU A 502 -1.90 -12.96 -41.52
CA LEU A 502 -2.71 -14.05 -40.97
C LEU A 502 -4.19 -13.69 -40.88
N ARG A 503 -4.47 -12.43 -40.52
CA ARG A 503 -5.83 -11.89 -40.45
C ARG A 503 -6.53 -12.03 -41.80
N ASP A 504 -5.86 -11.66 -42.89
CA ASP A 504 -6.43 -11.74 -44.24
C ASP A 504 -6.69 -13.20 -44.64
N ILE A 505 -5.73 -14.08 -44.39
CA ILE A 505 -5.79 -15.51 -44.74
C ILE A 505 -6.93 -16.21 -43.99
N CYS A 506 -6.99 -16.07 -42.67
CA CYS A 506 -7.97 -16.80 -41.86
C CYS A 506 -9.34 -16.14 -41.78
N SER A 507 -9.46 -14.84 -42.05
CA SER A 507 -10.78 -14.23 -42.22
C SER A 507 -11.43 -14.66 -43.53
N ALA A 508 -10.63 -14.88 -44.59
CA ALA A 508 -11.13 -15.39 -45.86
C ALA A 508 -11.49 -16.87 -45.80
N ASP A 509 -10.70 -17.66 -45.05
CA ASP A 509 -10.93 -19.09 -44.84
C ASP A 509 -10.63 -19.50 -43.39
N PRO A 510 -11.64 -19.57 -42.51
CA PRO A 510 -11.45 -19.98 -41.12
C PRO A 510 -10.88 -21.38 -40.94
N SER A 511 -10.95 -22.26 -41.96
CA SER A 511 -10.32 -23.58 -41.90
C SER A 511 -8.79 -23.50 -41.88
N LYS A 512 -8.22 -22.34 -42.19
CA LYS A 512 -6.79 -22.03 -42.14
C LYS A 512 -6.24 -21.72 -40.75
N VAL A 513 -7.08 -21.68 -39.72
CA VAL A 513 -6.63 -21.56 -38.33
C VAL A 513 -6.09 -22.93 -37.89
N THR A 514 -4.92 -23.30 -38.43
CA THR A 514 -4.23 -24.57 -38.17
C THR A 514 -2.76 -24.32 -37.85
N VAL A 515 -2.16 -25.23 -37.07
CA VAL A 515 -0.74 -25.15 -36.71
C VAL A 515 0.13 -25.11 -37.97
N SER A 516 -0.16 -25.94 -38.99
CA SER A 516 0.61 -26.01 -40.23
C SER A 516 0.55 -24.73 -41.07
N ASP A 517 -0.63 -24.10 -41.17
CA ASP A 517 -0.76 -22.84 -41.91
C ASP A 517 -0.03 -21.70 -41.17
N TRP A 518 -0.07 -21.67 -39.83
CA TRP A 518 0.67 -20.69 -39.02
C TRP A 518 2.18 -20.87 -39.12
N GLN A 519 2.68 -22.12 -39.09
CA GLN A 519 4.09 -22.43 -39.31
C GLN A 519 4.55 -21.91 -40.68
N THR A 520 3.79 -22.25 -41.74
CA THR A 520 4.08 -21.81 -43.11
C THR A 520 4.14 -20.28 -43.21
N TYR A 521 3.26 -19.58 -42.51
CA TYR A 521 3.29 -18.13 -42.49
C TYR A 521 4.51 -17.56 -41.76
N TYR A 522 4.83 -18.04 -40.55
CA TYR A 522 5.99 -17.55 -39.81
C TYR A 522 7.31 -17.90 -40.51
N ASP A 523 7.38 -19.06 -41.18
CA ASP A 523 8.50 -19.42 -42.06
C ASP A 523 8.68 -18.39 -43.17
N ALA A 524 7.59 -17.94 -43.81
CA ALA A 524 7.63 -16.91 -44.85
C ALA A 524 8.08 -15.54 -44.34
N LEU A 525 7.86 -15.24 -43.05
CA LEU A 525 8.40 -14.05 -42.38
C LEU A 525 9.88 -14.19 -41.99
N GLY A 526 10.45 -15.40 -42.09
CA GLY A 526 11.80 -15.70 -41.60
C GLY A 526 11.89 -15.78 -40.07
N HIS A 527 10.76 -15.86 -39.37
CA HIS A 527 10.68 -16.02 -37.92
C HIS A 527 11.02 -17.47 -37.58
N ASN A 528 12.29 -17.79 -37.38
CA ASN A 528 12.76 -19.18 -37.19
C ASN A 528 12.95 -19.57 -35.72
N ARG A 529 12.75 -18.63 -34.79
CA ARG A 529 12.87 -18.90 -33.34
C ARG A 529 11.47 -19.11 -32.74
N PRO A 530 11.30 -20.06 -31.80
CA PRO A 530 10.02 -20.25 -31.13
C PRO A 530 9.45 -18.98 -30.48
N SER A 531 10.31 -18.13 -29.94
CA SER A 531 9.94 -16.84 -29.33
C SER A 531 9.43 -15.79 -30.32
N GLU A 532 9.47 -16.04 -31.62
CA GLU A 532 8.99 -15.16 -32.69
C GLU A 532 7.69 -15.68 -33.33
N ARG A 533 7.15 -16.81 -32.84
CA ARG A 533 5.99 -17.51 -33.39
C ARG A 533 4.86 -17.57 -32.37
N GLY A 534 4.02 -16.55 -32.34
CA GLY A 534 2.85 -16.50 -31.46
C GLY A 534 1.81 -17.55 -31.80
N LEU A 535 1.23 -18.20 -30.78
CA LEU A 535 0.33 -19.35 -30.92
C LEU A 535 -0.93 -19.29 -30.03
N LEU A 536 -1.30 -18.09 -29.56
CA LEU A 536 -2.37 -17.88 -28.57
C LEU A 536 -3.67 -18.67 -28.83
N PRO A 537 -4.25 -18.72 -30.05
CA PRO A 537 -5.47 -19.50 -30.29
C PRO A 537 -5.33 -21.01 -30.01
N PHE A 538 -4.16 -21.59 -30.32
CA PHE A 538 -3.90 -23.01 -30.08
C PHE A 538 -3.60 -23.31 -28.61
N ARG A 539 -3.03 -22.35 -27.89
CA ARG A 539 -2.91 -22.44 -26.43
C ARG A 539 -4.28 -22.57 -25.78
N VAL A 540 -5.24 -21.76 -26.23
CA VAL A 540 -6.62 -21.83 -25.72
C VAL A 540 -7.31 -23.14 -26.10
N TRP A 541 -7.08 -23.69 -27.30
CA TRP A 541 -7.51 -25.05 -27.68
C TRP A 541 -6.98 -26.09 -26.69
N GLN A 542 -5.69 -26.10 -26.40
CA GLN A 542 -5.09 -27.05 -25.44
C GLN A 542 -5.78 -27.03 -24.06
N PHE A 543 -6.15 -25.85 -23.56
CA PHE A 543 -6.93 -25.73 -22.32
C PHE A 543 -8.35 -26.26 -22.45
N TYR A 544 -9.02 -26.01 -23.59
CA TYR A 544 -10.35 -26.55 -23.87
C TYR A 544 -10.35 -28.08 -23.80
N ASP A 545 -9.40 -28.75 -24.47
CA ASP A 545 -9.31 -30.21 -24.43
C ASP A 545 -9.11 -30.72 -23.01
N THR A 546 -8.24 -30.06 -22.23
CA THR A 546 -8.01 -30.39 -20.82
C THR A 546 -9.29 -30.27 -20.00
N MET A 547 -10.07 -29.21 -20.18
CA MET A 547 -11.35 -29.04 -19.49
C MET A 547 -12.36 -30.11 -19.85
N VAL A 548 -12.49 -30.46 -21.14
CA VAL A 548 -13.39 -31.53 -21.59
C VAL A 548 -13.02 -32.86 -20.94
N GLU A 549 -11.73 -33.20 -20.90
CA GLU A 549 -11.25 -34.43 -20.26
C GLU A 549 -11.47 -34.44 -18.75
N ALA A 550 -11.23 -33.31 -18.09
CA ALA A 550 -11.47 -33.16 -16.66
C ALA A 550 -12.94 -33.44 -16.32
N VAL A 551 -13.89 -32.86 -17.08
CA VAL A 551 -15.32 -33.11 -16.88
C VAL A 551 -15.68 -34.59 -17.15
N LYS A 552 -15.17 -35.20 -18.23
CA LYS A 552 -15.37 -36.64 -18.52
C LYS A 552 -14.90 -37.53 -17.38
N ASN A 553 -13.80 -37.16 -16.73
CA ASN A 553 -13.19 -37.90 -15.63
C ASN A 553 -13.76 -37.56 -14.24
N ASN A 554 -14.77 -36.66 -14.15
CA ASN A 554 -15.28 -36.10 -12.89
C ASN A 554 -14.21 -35.34 -12.06
N ASP A 555 -13.17 -34.81 -12.71
CA ASP A 555 -12.11 -34.04 -12.08
C ASP A 555 -12.47 -32.54 -12.07
N MET A 556 -13.22 -32.10 -11.05
CA MET A 556 -13.61 -30.69 -10.92
C MET A 556 -12.42 -29.79 -10.56
N THR A 557 -11.41 -30.32 -9.86
CA THR A 557 -10.17 -29.59 -9.58
C THR A 557 -9.44 -29.27 -10.88
N GLY A 558 -9.26 -30.27 -11.75
CA GLY A 558 -8.65 -30.09 -13.07
C GLY A 558 -9.44 -29.13 -13.95
N PHE A 559 -10.77 -29.25 -13.97
CA PHE A 559 -11.64 -28.35 -14.72
C PHE A 559 -11.51 -26.90 -14.24
N VAL A 560 -11.69 -26.64 -12.94
CA VAL A 560 -11.61 -25.28 -12.37
C VAL A 560 -10.22 -24.69 -12.58
N CYS A 561 -9.16 -25.48 -12.38
CA CYS A 561 -7.78 -25.02 -12.59
C CYS A 561 -7.54 -24.60 -14.05
N ALA A 562 -7.91 -25.45 -15.02
CA ALA A 562 -7.78 -25.13 -16.45
C ALA A 562 -8.67 -23.95 -16.87
N ALA A 563 -9.92 -23.91 -16.40
CA ALA A 563 -10.88 -22.85 -16.68
C ALA A 563 -10.42 -21.48 -16.15
N GLY A 564 -9.86 -21.44 -14.93
CA GLY A 564 -9.35 -20.21 -14.36
C GLY A 564 -8.08 -19.72 -15.06
N ILE A 565 -7.17 -20.62 -15.42
CA ILE A 565 -5.91 -20.24 -16.09
C ILE A 565 -6.18 -19.77 -17.53
N VAL A 566 -7.10 -20.41 -18.27
CA VAL A 566 -7.38 -20.01 -19.65
C VAL A 566 -7.93 -18.58 -19.76
N ALA A 567 -8.51 -18.05 -18.68
CA ALA A 567 -8.98 -16.66 -18.61
C ALA A 567 -7.90 -15.65 -18.97
N HIS A 568 -6.64 -15.92 -18.61
CA HIS A 568 -5.49 -15.09 -18.96
C HIS A 568 -5.33 -14.94 -20.47
N TYR A 569 -5.30 -16.06 -21.19
CA TYR A 569 -5.05 -16.09 -22.63
C TYR A 569 -6.24 -15.53 -23.42
N VAL A 570 -7.48 -15.73 -22.94
CA VAL A 570 -8.65 -15.04 -23.53
C VAL A 570 -8.60 -13.54 -23.25
N GLY A 571 -8.06 -13.14 -22.09
CA GLY A 571 -7.74 -11.75 -21.77
C GLY A 571 -6.74 -11.14 -22.75
N ASP A 572 -5.61 -11.81 -22.99
CA ASP A 572 -4.63 -11.42 -24.02
C ASP A 572 -5.31 -11.30 -25.40
N ALA A 573 -6.19 -12.23 -25.77
CA ALA A 573 -6.85 -12.22 -27.08
C ALA A 573 -7.79 -11.03 -27.33
N CYS A 574 -8.30 -10.39 -26.27
CA CYS A 574 -9.13 -9.17 -26.37
C CYS A 574 -8.35 -7.88 -26.10
N GLN A 575 -7.02 -7.97 -25.99
CA GLN A 575 -6.09 -6.86 -25.91
C GLN A 575 -5.35 -6.73 -27.23
N THR A 576 -5.56 -5.62 -27.95
CA THR A 576 -5.18 -5.54 -29.36
C THR A 576 -3.68 -5.63 -29.61
N LEU A 577 -2.82 -5.23 -28.66
CA LEU A 577 -1.37 -5.25 -28.88
C LEU A 577 -0.82 -6.68 -28.78
N HIS A 578 -1.51 -7.61 -28.13
CA HIS A 578 -1.19 -9.05 -28.18
C HIS A 578 -1.53 -9.70 -29.52
N GLY A 579 -2.32 -9.03 -30.36
CA GLY A 579 -2.65 -9.46 -31.72
C GLY A 579 -1.75 -8.85 -32.80
N SER A 580 -0.71 -8.10 -32.43
CA SER A 580 -0.01 -7.23 -33.38
C SER A 580 1.51 -7.33 -33.31
N TYR A 581 2.16 -7.29 -34.47
CA TYR A 581 3.62 -7.11 -34.54
C TYR A 581 4.06 -5.72 -34.05
N LEU A 582 3.13 -4.78 -33.89
CA LEU A 582 3.33 -3.45 -33.30
C LEU A 582 3.14 -3.45 -31.77
N ASN A 583 3.17 -4.64 -31.13
CA ASN A 583 2.85 -4.85 -29.73
C ASN A 583 3.44 -3.82 -28.77
N ASN A 584 4.66 -3.34 -29.04
CA ASN A 584 5.36 -2.36 -28.22
C ASN A 584 5.92 -1.19 -29.03
N GLY A 585 5.25 -0.81 -30.12
CA GLY A 585 5.63 0.29 -31.00
C GLY A 585 6.05 -0.16 -32.40
N TYR A 586 6.46 0.78 -33.23
CA TYR A 586 6.97 0.50 -34.57
C TYR A 586 8.33 -0.22 -34.53
N PRO A 587 8.65 -1.07 -35.53
CA PRO A 587 9.94 -1.77 -35.59
C PRO A 587 11.17 -0.84 -35.63
N ASP A 588 11.00 0.43 -35.99
CA ASP A 588 12.06 1.45 -35.98
C ASP A 588 12.29 2.08 -34.59
N GLY A 589 11.57 1.61 -33.56
CA GLY A 589 11.67 2.06 -32.18
C GLY A 589 10.73 3.20 -31.79
N ARG A 590 10.01 3.82 -32.75
CA ARG A 590 9.01 4.84 -32.43
C ARG A 590 7.85 4.21 -31.67
N GLY A 591 7.36 4.89 -30.62
CA GLY A 591 6.27 4.39 -29.80
C GLY A 591 6.66 3.28 -28.83
N ALA A 592 7.96 3.05 -28.60
CA ALA A 592 8.45 2.12 -27.60
C ALA A 592 7.79 2.35 -26.23
N GLY A 593 7.28 1.27 -25.62
CA GLY A 593 6.61 1.30 -24.32
C GLY A 593 5.08 1.44 -24.37
N VAL A 594 4.47 1.57 -25.55
CA VAL A 594 3.01 1.67 -25.73
C VAL A 594 2.27 0.51 -25.07
N HIS A 595 2.80 -0.73 -25.18
CA HIS A 595 2.21 -1.93 -24.57
C HIS A 595 1.87 -1.70 -23.11
N SER A 596 2.88 -1.29 -22.34
CA SER A 596 2.72 -1.12 -20.90
C SER A 596 2.00 0.19 -20.54
N ALA A 597 1.98 1.19 -21.41
CA ALA A 597 1.21 2.41 -21.16
C ALA A 597 -0.29 2.16 -21.36
N TYR A 598 -0.66 1.46 -22.42
CA TYR A 598 -2.04 1.21 -22.80
C TYR A 598 -2.67 0.05 -22.01
N GLU A 599 -2.03 -1.12 -21.96
CA GLU A 599 -2.67 -2.34 -21.43
C GLU A 599 -2.42 -2.55 -19.93
N ASN A 600 -1.48 -1.79 -19.35
CA ASN A 600 -1.26 -1.80 -17.90
C ASN A 600 -1.63 -0.44 -17.29
N ALA A 601 -0.82 0.60 -17.53
CA ALA A 601 -0.94 1.85 -16.78
C ALA A 601 -2.29 2.56 -16.99
N MET A 602 -2.82 2.58 -18.23
CA MET A 602 -4.14 3.18 -18.51
C MET A 602 -5.27 2.39 -17.86
N ILE A 603 -5.26 1.06 -17.98
CA ILE A 603 -6.29 0.20 -17.38
C ILE A 603 -6.27 0.34 -15.85
N ASP A 604 -5.10 0.33 -15.21
CA ASP A 604 -4.97 0.55 -13.76
C ASP A 604 -5.55 1.91 -13.34
N ASN A 605 -5.19 2.94 -14.11
CA ASN A 605 -5.62 4.32 -13.90
C ASN A 605 -7.14 4.54 -14.03
N GLU A 606 -7.81 3.74 -14.85
CA GLU A 606 -9.22 3.93 -15.23
C GLU A 606 -10.11 2.74 -14.81
N SER A 607 -9.57 1.86 -13.96
CA SER A 607 -10.16 0.58 -13.51
C SER A 607 -11.62 0.68 -13.08
N VAL A 608 -11.96 1.66 -12.23
CA VAL A 608 -13.34 1.88 -11.76
C VAL A 608 -14.31 2.14 -12.91
N THR A 609 -13.94 3.06 -13.82
CA THR A 609 -14.76 3.42 -14.98
C THR A 609 -14.85 2.26 -15.97
N LEU A 610 -13.72 1.61 -16.24
CA LEU A 610 -13.62 0.46 -17.13
C LEU A 610 -14.53 -0.69 -16.68
N PHE A 611 -14.48 -1.06 -15.40
CA PHE A 611 -15.28 -2.14 -14.84
C PHE A 611 -16.78 -1.85 -14.85
N ASP A 612 -17.18 -0.60 -14.57
CA ASP A 612 -18.58 -0.19 -14.70
C ASP A 612 -19.06 -0.31 -16.16
N LEU A 613 -18.25 0.11 -17.13
CA LEU A 613 -18.57 -0.01 -18.55
C LEU A 613 -18.69 -1.47 -19.01
N ILE A 614 -17.75 -2.34 -18.61
CA ILE A 614 -17.80 -3.79 -18.91
C ILE A 614 -19.06 -4.40 -18.30
N GLY A 615 -19.32 -4.15 -17.02
CA GLY A 615 -20.51 -4.66 -16.32
C GLY A 615 -21.82 -4.17 -16.95
N LYS A 616 -21.89 -2.91 -17.38
CA LYS A 616 -23.03 -2.36 -18.13
C LYS A 616 -23.20 -3.02 -19.49
N ASP A 617 -22.11 -3.29 -20.21
CA ASP A 617 -22.18 -3.97 -21.50
C ASP A 617 -22.67 -5.41 -21.35
N LEU A 618 -22.15 -6.16 -20.37
CA LEU A 618 -22.55 -7.55 -20.11
C LEU A 618 -24.01 -7.70 -19.71
N LYS A 619 -24.60 -6.70 -19.03
CA LYS A 619 -26.04 -6.66 -18.70
C LYS A 619 -26.94 -6.47 -19.92
N LYS A 620 -26.42 -6.03 -21.07
CA LYS A 620 -27.22 -5.93 -22.29
C LYS A 620 -27.63 -7.33 -22.72
N SER A 621 -28.93 -7.54 -22.91
CA SER A 621 -29.45 -8.81 -23.43
C SER A 621 -28.84 -9.09 -24.81
N ARG A 622 -28.06 -10.17 -24.89
CA ARG A 622 -27.68 -10.81 -26.14
C ARG A 622 -28.32 -12.21 -26.13
N GLY A 623 -28.74 -12.70 -27.30
CA GLY A 623 -29.31 -14.05 -27.41
C GLY A 623 -28.33 -15.12 -26.91
N LYS A 624 -28.84 -16.32 -26.65
CA LYS A 624 -28.00 -17.48 -26.31
C LYS A 624 -27.04 -17.76 -27.47
N ALA A 625 -25.74 -17.81 -27.21
CA ALA A 625 -24.75 -18.15 -28.23
C ALA A 625 -24.67 -19.67 -28.41
N ASP A 626 -24.47 -20.11 -29.65
CA ASP A 626 -24.27 -21.53 -29.97
C ASP A 626 -22.94 -22.03 -29.42
N LEU A 627 -22.95 -23.22 -28.83
CA LEU A 627 -21.76 -23.83 -28.25
C LEU A 627 -20.74 -24.25 -29.33
N LEU A 628 -19.47 -24.17 -28.97
CA LEU A 628 -18.35 -24.55 -29.84
C LEU A 628 -18.18 -26.08 -29.80
N PRO A 629 -18.21 -26.78 -30.96
CA PRO A 629 -18.27 -28.24 -31.00
C PRO A 629 -16.95 -28.93 -30.62
N ASP A 630 -15.80 -28.31 -30.87
CA ASP A 630 -14.48 -28.89 -30.69
C ASP A 630 -13.41 -27.80 -30.47
N GLY A 631 -12.18 -28.23 -30.22
CA GLY A 631 -11.07 -27.32 -29.95
C GLY A 631 -10.63 -26.52 -31.17
N GLN A 632 -10.85 -27.02 -32.40
CA GLN A 632 -10.61 -26.25 -33.61
C GLN A 632 -11.56 -25.05 -33.70
N ALA A 633 -12.85 -25.27 -33.42
CA ALA A 633 -13.83 -24.19 -33.35
C ALA A 633 -13.49 -23.17 -32.25
N VAL A 634 -12.89 -23.61 -31.14
CA VAL A 634 -12.34 -22.71 -30.10
C VAL A 634 -11.20 -21.86 -30.64
N ALA A 635 -10.20 -22.45 -31.30
CA ALA A 635 -9.10 -21.68 -31.89
C ALA A 635 -9.60 -20.65 -32.91
N VAL A 636 -10.58 -21.03 -33.76
CA VAL A 636 -11.24 -20.12 -34.70
C VAL A 636 -11.96 -18.98 -33.95
N SER A 637 -12.70 -19.29 -32.88
CA SER A 637 -13.41 -18.28 -32.09
C SER A 637 -12.45 -17.29 -31.43
N ILE A 638 -11.30 -17.74 -30.94
CA ILE A 638 -10.27 -16.86 -30.35
C ILE A 638 -9.62 -15.99 -31.43
N PHE A 639 -9.28 -16.56 -32.59
CA PHE A 639 -8.80 -15.76 -33.72
C PHE A 639 -9.81 -14.69 -34.14
N GLN A 640 -11.10 -15.02 -34.21
CA GLN A 640 -12.16 -14.06 -34.53
C GLN A 640 -12.32 -12.98 -33.46
N LEU A 641 -12.11 -13.30 -32.17
CA LEU A 641 -12.05 -12.31 -31.09
C LEU A 641 -10.89 -11.33 -31.32
N MET A 642 -9.70 -11.85 -31.68
CA MET A 642 -8.54 -11.02 -32.01
C MET A 642 -8.82 -10.12 -33.23
N ASP A 643 -9.39 -10.65 -34.32
CA ASP A 643 -9.76 -9.86 -35.51
C ASP A 643 -10.73 -8.72 -35.17
N ARG A 644 -11.82 -9.01 -34.43
CA ARG A 644 -12.78 -7.98 -34.01
C ARG A 644 -12.15 -6.94 -33.10
N THR A 645 -11.25 -7.37 -32.20
CA THR A 645 -10.51 -6.48 -31.30
C THR A 645 -9.61 -5.53 -32.10
N THR A 646 -8.80 -6.04 -33.01
CA THR A 646 -7.92 -5.25 -33.88
C THR A 646 -8.69 -4.31 -34.80
N ARG A 647 -9.91 -4.67 -35.23
CA ARG A 647 -10.77 -3.76 -36.02
C ARG A 647 -11.36 -2.63 -35.18
N ALA A 648 -11.75 -2.91 -33.94
CA ALA A 648 -12.30 -1.92 -33.02
C ALA A 648 -11.22 -0.98 -32.48
N LEU A 649 -10.01 -1.50 -32.30
CA LEU A 649 -8.87 -0.82 -31.71
C LEU A 649 -7.62 -1.05 -32.58
N PRO A 650 -7.48 -0.37 -33.73
CA PRO A 650 -6.33 -0.57 -34.60
C PRO A 650 -5.00 -0.30 -33.88
N PRO A 651 -4.03 -1.23 -33.87
CA PRO A 651 -2.74 -1.05 -33.19
C PRO A 651 -1.99 0.19 -33.64
N VAL A 652 -2.05 0.52 -34.94
CA VAL A 652 -1.46 1.74 -35.51
C VAL A 652 -2.03 3.00 -34.84
N ASP A 653 -3.35 3.08 -34.67
CA ASP A 653 -4.00 4.25 -34.07
C ASP A 653 -3.58 4.43 -32.62
N ILE A 654 -3.42 3.34 -31.87
CA ILE A 654 -2.96 3.37 -30.48
C ILE A 654 -1.50 3.81 -30.39
N VAL A 655 -0.63 3.25 -31.23
CA VAL A 655 0.79 3.60 -31.28
C VAL A 655 0.96 5.08 -31.63
N ASP A 656 0.25 5.57 -32.64
CA ASP A 656 0.31 6.97 -33.07
C ASP A 656 -0.26 7.92 -32.01
N ALA A 657 -1.38 7.57 -31.38
CA ALA A 657 -1.93 8.34 -30.27
C ALA A 657 -0.98 8.40 -29.07
N TYR A 658 -0.30 7.29 -28.75
CA TYR A 658 0.71 7.23 -27.70
C TYR A 658 1.92 8.12 -28.00
N ILE A 659 2.41 8.09 -29.25
CA ILE A 659 3.49 8.98 -29.71
C ILE A 659 3.05 10.44 -29.63
N ALA A 660 1.85 10.77 -30.13
CA ALA A 660 1.29 12.12 -30.08
C ALA A 660 1.09 12.62 -28.65
N ALA A 661 0.78 11.72 -27.72
CA ALA A 661 0.71 12.02 -26.30
C ALA A 661 2.09 12.29 -25.66
N GLY A 662 3.19 12.01 -26.36
CA GLY A 662 4.56 12.23 -25.91
C GLY A 662 5.23 11.00 -25.28
N GLY A 663 4.57 9.84 -25.31
CA GLY A 663 5.09 8.58 -24.78
C GLY A 663 5.26 8.52 -23.25
N GLY A 664 5.55 7.32 -22.73
CA GLY A 664 5.67 7.03 -21.30
C GLY A 664 4.35 6.64 -20.63
N LYS A 665 4.36 6.43 -19.31
CA LYS A 665 3.20 5.94 -18.55
C LYS A 665 2.52 7.00 -17.67
N SER A 666 2.77 8.29 -17.95
CA SER A 666 2.24 9.37 -17.09
C SER A 666 0.70 9.42 -17.12
N ARG A 667 0.10 10.01 -16.08
CA ARG A 667 -1.36 10.19 -16.05
C ARG A 667 -1.86 11.01 -17.25
N ARG A 668 -1.07 11.99 -17.71
CA ARG A 668 -1.37 12.78 -18.92
C ARG A 668 -1.50 11.88 -20.15
N VAL A 669 -0.52 11.01 -20.39
CA VAL A 669 -0.50 10.11 -21.57
C VAL A 669 -1.64 9.10 -21.49
N THR A 670 -1.76 8.43 -20.36
CA THR A 670 -2.82 7.42 -20.15
C THR A 670 -4.22 8.00 -20.21
N SER A 671 -4.45 9.22 -19.69
CA SER A 671 -5.75 9.90 -19.80
C SER A 671 -6.08 10.31 -21.25
N GLN A 672 -5.07 10.64 -22.06
CA GLN A 672 -5.28 10.92 -23.49
C GLN A 672 -5.64 9.64 -24.26
N LEU A 673 -4.94 8.54 -23.99
CA LEU A 673 -5.28 7.23 -24.55
C LEU A 673 -6.69 6.79 -24.12
N TRP A 674 -7.02 6.93 -22.83
CA TRP A 674 -8.34 6.58 -22.30
C TRP A 674 -9.46 7.39 -22.96
N LYS A 675 -9.25 8.70 -23.12
CA LYS A 675 -10.22 9.57 -23.79
C LYS A 675 -10.52 9.13 -25.23
N GLN A 676 -9.54 8.55 -25.91
CA GLN A 676 -9.66 8.13 -27.30
C GLN A 676 -10.18 6.70 -27.47
N PHE A 677 -9.78 5.77 -26.60
CA PHE A 677 -9.99 4.33 -26.80
C PHE A 677 -10.68 3.62 -25.63
N GLY A 678 -10.94 4.31 -24.51
CA GLY A 678 -11.46 3.70 -23.29
C GLY A 678 -12.81 2.99 -23.46
N PRO A 679 -13.83 3.60 -24.09
CA PRO A 679 -15.11 2.94 -24.34
C PRO A 679 -14.98 1.68 -25.20
N GLU A 680 -14.18 1.73 -26.27
CA GLU A 680 -13.90 0.60 -27.16
C GLU A 680 -13.10 -0.49 -26.44
N THR A 681 -12.16 -0.12 -25.57
CA THR A 681 -11.43 -1.05 -24.69
C THR A 681 -12.41 -1.81 -23.79
N ALA A 682 -13.34 -1.11 -23.15
CA ALA A 682 -14.37 -1.75 -22.33
C ALA A 682 -15.25 -2.71 -23.16
N ALA A 683 -15.59 -2.33 -24.39
CA ALA A 683 -16.42 -3.14 -25.27
C ALA A 683 -15.73 -4.44 -25.71
N VAL A 684 -14.44 -4.38 -26.09
CA VAL A 684 -13.69 -5.59 -26.48
C VAL A 684 -13.42 -6.51 -25.29
N MET A 685 -13.15 -5.96 -24.10
CA MET A 685 -13.00 -6.76 -22.89
C MET A 685 -14.32 -7.44 -22.47
N ALA A 686 -15.46 -6.76 -22.65
CA ALA A 686 -16.77 -7.39 -22.47
C ALA A 686 -17.06 -8.47 -23.52
N ASP A 687 -16.54 -8.36 -24.74
CA ASP A 687 -16.60 -9.44 -25.74
C ASP A 687 -15.72 -10.63 -25.31
N GLY A 688 -14.50 -10.36 -24.84
CA GLY A 688 -13.59 -11.36 -24.27
C GLY A 688 -14.23 -12.15 -23.12
N ALA A 689 -14.89 -11.48 -22.18
CA ALA A 689 -15.60 -12.14 -21.08
C ALA A 689 -16.73 -13.06 -21.56
N ARG A 690 -17.45 -12.70 -22.63
CA ARG A 690 -18.48 -13.55 -23.23
C ARG A 690 -17.89 -14.75 -23.95
N ILE A 691 -16.79 -14.56 -24.68
CA ILE A 691 -16.09 -15.66 -25.36
C ILE A 691 -15.50 -16.63 -24.34
N LEU A 692 -14.95 -16.15 -23.23
CA LEU A 692 -14.47 -16.98 -22.14
C LEU A 692 -15.60 -17.82 -21.52
N ALA A 693 -16.75 -17.19 -21.23
CA ALA A 693 -17.93 -17.90 -20.72
C ALA A 693 -18.45 -18.96 -21.71
N LEU A 694 -18.53 -18.61 -23.00
CA LEU A 694 -18.92 -19.52 -24.07
C LEU A 694 -17.96 -20.72 -24.18
N LEU A 695 -16.66 -20.47 -24.03
CA LEU A 695 -15.64 -21.50 -24.04
C LEU A 695 -15.82 -22.47 -22.87
N TRP A 696 -16.06 -21.95 -21.65
CA TRP A 696 -16.34 -22.80 -20.49
C TRP A 696 -17.63 -23.61 -20.66
N ASP A 697 -18.72 -22.99 -21.15
CA ASP A 697 -19.98 -23.67 -21.44
C ASP A 697 -19.80 -24.78 -22.47
N SER A 698 -18.99 -24.53 -23.50
CA SER A 698 -18.70 -25.49 -24.56
C SER A 698 -17.91 -26.69 -24.02
N ALA A 699 -16.88 -26.45 -23.21
CA ALA A 699 -16.09 -27.51 -22.61
C ALA A 699 -16.93 -28.34 -21.62
N TRP A 700 -17.77 -27.67 -20.83
CA TRP A 700 -18.71 -28.32 -19.92
C TRP A 700 -19.70 -29.23 -20.64
N ALA A 701 -20.30 -28.74 -21.73
CA ALA A 701 -21.24 -29.53 -22.54
C ALA A 701 -20.55 -30.71 -23.22
N SER A 702 -19.39 -30.50 -23.84
CA SER A 702 -18.60 -31.55 -24.51
C SER A 702 -18.08 -32.64 -23.55
N GLY A 703 -17.94 -32.31 -22.27
CA GLY A 703 -17.62 -33.26 -21.21
C GLY A 703 -18.82 -33.98 -20.59
N ASP A 704 -20.05 -33.66 -21.02
CA ASP A 704 -21.31 -34.08 -20.39
C ASP A 704 -21.42 -33.63 -18.92
N GLY A 705 -21.05 -32.39 -18.62
CA GLY A 705 -20.98 -31.86 -17.25
C GLY A 705 -22.34 -31.77 -16.55
N ASP A 706 -23.44 -31.65 -17.30
CA ASP A 706 -24.78 -31.58 -16.71
C ASP A 706 -25.22 -32.89 -16.04
N ARG A 707 -24.53 -34.01 -16.27
CA ARG A 707 -24.73 -35.26 -15.51
C ARG A 707 -24.21 -35.17 -14.07
N LEU A 708 -23.31 -34.22 -13.77
CA LEU A 708 -22.70 -34.09 -12.45
C LEU A 708 -23.73 -33.62 -11.41
N LYS A 709 -23.59 -34.10 -10.18
CA LYS A 709 -24.56 -33.82 -9.11
C LYS A 709 -24.29 -32.43 -8.55
N SER A 710 -25.34 -31.65 -8.30
CA SER A 710 -25.21 -30.28 -7.79
C SER A 710 -24.43 -30.16 -6.49
N LYS A 711 -24.42 -31.22 -5.65
CA LYS A 711 -23.64 -31.27 -4.41
C LYS A 711 -22.12 -31.29 -4.62
N ASP A 712 -21.67 -31.65 -5.82
CA ASP A 712 -20.24 -31.73 -6.18
C ASP A 712 -19.77 -30.41 -6.83
N LEU A 713 -20.69 -29.45 -7.05
CA LEU A 713 -20.43 -28.13 -7.64
C LEU A 713 -20.10 -27.11 -6.55
N VAL A 714 -18.95 -27.29 -5.91
CA VAL A 714 -18.51 -26.50 -4.76
C VAL A 714 -17.16 -25.84 -5.02
N ALA A 715 -16.76 -24.97 -4.10
CA ALA A 715 -15.44 -24.36 -4.11
C ALA A 715 -14.35 -25.44 -3.94
N VAL A 716 -13.34 -25.44 -4.82
CA VAL A 716 -12.19 -26.35 -4.78
C VAL A 716 -11.19 -25.87 -3.73
N ASP A 717 -10.39 -26.76 -3.13
CA ASP A 717 -9.35 -26.31 -2.20
C ASP A 717 -8.22 -25.55 -2.94
N ARG A 718 -7.77 -24.42 -2.39
CA ARG A 718 -6.69 -23.61 -2.98
C ARG A 718 -5.37 -24.37 -3.05
N ALA A 719 -5.09 -25.25 -2.08
CA ALA A 719 -3.88 -26.07 -2.07
C ALA A 719 -3.89 -27.12 -3.20
N ASP A 720 -5.05 -27.70 -3.50
CA ASP A 720 -5.20 -28.67 -4.60
C ASP A 720 -4.98 -28.00 -5.96
N LEU A 721 -5.58 -26.83 -6.18
CA LEU A 721 -5.38 -26.02 -7.38
C LEU A 721 -3.91 -25.62 -7.53
N LYS A 722 -3.28 -25.18 -6.44
CA LYS A 722 -1.86 -24.84 -6.41
C LYS A 722 -0.97 -26.00 -6.76
N GLN A 723 -1.18 -27.14 -6.12
CA GLN A 723 -0.41 -28.35 -6.39
C GLN A 723 -0.54 -28.75 -7.87
N LEU A 724 -1.69 -28.47 -8.50
CA LEU A 724 -1.92 -28.80 -9.89
C LEU A 724 -1.20 -27.84 -10.86
N TYR A 725 -1.36 -26.52 -10.71
CA TYR A 725 -0.71 -25.57 -11.63
C TYR A 725 0.82 -25.50 -11.47
N GLU A 726 1.35 -25.94 -10.32
CA GLU A 726 2.80 -26.07 -10.09
C GLU A 726 3.42 -27.29 -10.79
N LYS A 727 2.60 -28.21 -11.32
CA LYS A 727 3.11 -29.34 -12.10
C LYS A 727 3.45 -28.89 -13.52
N ASN A 728 4.61 -29.32 -14.00
CA ASN A 728 5.09 -28.97 -15.34
C ASN A 728 4.32 -29.70 -16.46
N ASP A 729 3.69 -30.82 -16.15
CA ASP A 729 2.90 -31.64 -17.10
C ASP A 729 1.41 -31.26 -17.14
N PHE A 730 0.93 -30.42 -16.21
CA PHE A 730 -0.43 -29.91 -16.24
C PHE A 730 -0.52 -28.76 -17.26
N VAL A 731 -1.19 -29.03 -18.39
CA VAL A 731 -1.30 -28.12 -19.55
C VAL A 731 0.04 -27.46 -19.90
N PRO A 732 1.03 -28.28 -20.34
CA PRO A 732 2.41 -27.83 -20.52
C PRO A 732 2.49 -26.68 -21.50
N SER A 733 3.36 -25.72 -21.23
CA SER A 733 3.63 -24.59 -22.13
C SER A 733 4.46 -25.09 -23.31
N LEU A 734 3.88 -25.04 -24.51
CA LEU A 734 4.46 -25.58 -25.73
C LEU A 734 4.65 -24.47 -26.75
N VAL A 735 5.61 -24.69 -27.66
CA VAL A 735 5.84 -23.81 -28.79
C VAL A 735 4.98 -24.25 -29.98
N LEU A 736 4.84 -23.39 -31.00
CA LEU A 736 4.02 -23.68 -32.18
C LEU A 736 4.36 -25.01 -32.84
N ASP A 737 5.65 -25.37 -32.88
CA ASP A 737 6.12 -26.59 -33.54
C ASP A 737 5.80 -27.88 -32.77
N ASP A 738 5.48 -27.77 -31.47
CA ASP A 738 5.20 -28.93 -30.61
C ASP A 738 3.71 -29.04 -30.24
N ILE A 739 2.98 -27.93 -30.19
CA ILE A 739 1.61 -27.90 -29.66
C ILE A 739 0.65 -28.78 -30.47
N GLY A 740 0.84 -28.89 -31.79
CA GLY A 740 -0.03 -29.69 -32.66
C GLY A 740 -0.11 -31.17 -32.27
N ALA A 741 0.91 -31.70 -31.59
CA ALA A 741 0.93 -33.10 -31.14
C ALA A 741 0.01 -33.39 -29.94
N VAL A 742 -0.46 -32.36 -29.23
CA VAL A 742 -1.30 -32.52 -28.02
C VAL A 742 -2.76 -32.07 -28.20
N LEU A 743 -3.08 -31.46 -29.34
CA LEU A 743 -4.44 -31.00 -29.66
C LEU A 743 -5.29 -32.18 -30.16
N LYS A 744 -6.53 -32.30 -29.66
CA LYS A 744 -7.41 -33.45 -29.89
C LYS A 744 -8.59 -33.16 -30.80
#